data_AF-A0A6C1KIQ2-F1
#
_entry.id   AF-A0A6C1KIQ2-F1
#
_cell.length_a   1.000
_cell.length_b   1.000
_cell.length_c   1.000
_cell.angle_alpha   90.00
_cell.angle_beta   90.00
_cell.angle_gamma   90.00
#
_symmetry.space_group_name_H-M   'P 1'
#
loop_
_entity.id
_entity.type
_entity.pdbx_description
1 polymer ?
#
loop_
_entity_poly.entity_id
_entity_poly.type
_entity_poly.pdbx_seq_one_letter_code
_entity_poly.pdbx_strand_id
1 'polypeptide(L)'
;MAERHQGYCTLCRSRCGSITLVENGRMVGVEPRPGHPTGGALCAKGRAAPELVHSPNRLTTPLRRIGPKGEGARWQEIGWQKISWDEALDEIAGRLGAIKGESGAEAVAFAATTFSGSPIVDSYEWVERFVRCFGSPNLIYAIEICGWHKDYAHALTFGRGLGVPDYDHADLIVLWGHNPARTWLAQASRVAEARRRGAKVVVIDPKPDGSGQQADLWLRMRPGADAALAMGAVHHLIASGRFADDFVRRWTNAPLLVDIRTGRPMRADAVGLGSAECFLVLDADGCPGPYDTTRVLEHAEGVRLDGQAHLTGTDGRAIEAETVFRRLAERARQYPLSRVCALTGLGPAEVEAFYALLEGAPRAAYYTWTGVGQHTNATQTERAIATLFALVGSFDRQGGNIWTVSPPANAVNDLSLLPPGQKEKALGLAELPLGPPAHGWITARDFARAAIDGAPYKVRALMSFGTNFAVSQADTARNLAALHALEFHVHADMFMNPTAACADIVLPVNMPWERDALRIGFEITQAAVETIQFRRKVLEPLGEGRADHEIVMALATRLGMAAEFFGGDIEAGWNYQLAPLGLTVEKLRNTPDGVRVPQPFAHAKFAAQEADGTVRGFDTPTRRVELYSARLLEHGHDPLPDFVPPSADEEKALPLILTTAKSGWFVHTSHRHVASLRRKAPDPAVEISPDLAAVRGLAAGDWAEVRTRDGAARLRVHINPALDAATVVAEFGWWEACTPLGRIATGTHGPDTANINAALSDAARDPVSGSVPLRAVRCEIMPLPEANRGRWQGERRFIVSDAHAADAQTRALTLVPEDGGALPDVLPGQHVVVRLQQGGPARAYSLTGPPAAPRTFSIAVRRNPACADGEEAGFLSHRIQELEAGDTLLLEPPAGVFTPPVDGTRPLLLIANGIGITPFVSYLEALAAQQAARAGEVLLLHGCRGRADHPLADRADVLAPRIPGLRRITAYSRPDGEDRAAGRFDVHGRLDIDALRAAGALPDAPDDRPLAYICGSRAFIADMREGLVRWGMPRFDIFTEAFYVPAEVPPELEPRRITVAGSGQSFAWTPGGGSILDAALAAGIALRSGCRVGQCESCAVAVVEGRFAHLVPVEGEPGTCLACQAVPLTDLTIAP
;
A
#
# COMPACT_ATOMS: atom_id res chain seq x y z
N MET A 1 16.83 -15.34 25.35
CA MET A 1 16.72 -13.96 24.82
C MET A 1 16.95 -14.05 23.33
N ALA A 2 16.10 -13.40 22.52
CA ALA A 2 16.24 -13.40 21.07
C ALA A 2 17.53 -12.67 20.64
N GLU A 3 18.22 -13.20 19.64
CA GLU A 3 19.30 -12.53 18.93
C GLU A 3 18.75 -11.29 18.20
N ARG A 4 19.52 -10.21 18.22
CA ARG A 4 19.13 -8.91 17.65
C ARG A 4 20.02 -8.58 16.47
N HIS A 5 19.45 -8.60 15.27
CA HIS A 5 20.18 -8.36 14.02
C HIS A 5 19.81 -7.01 13.42
N GLN A 6 20.80 -6.14 13.25
CA GLN A 6 20.58 -4.78 12.75
C GLN A 6 20.46 -4.76 11.22
N GLY A 7 19.57 -3.93 10.69
CA GLY A 7 19.43 -3.73 9.24
C GLY A 7 18.32 -2.73 8.90
N TYR A 8 17.61 -3.01 7.81
CA TYR A 8 16.48 -2.23 7.32
C TYR A 8 15.47 -3.15 6.65
N CYS A 9 14.19 -2.77 6.70
CA CYS A 9 13.08 -3.50 6.09
C CYS A 9 12.95 -3.14 4.61
N THR A 10 12.93 -4.12 3.70
CA THR A 10 12.82 -3.90 2.24
C THR A 10 11.46 -4.21 1.64
N LEU A 11 10.42 -4.34 2.47
CA LEU A 11 9.06 -4.58 1.97
C LEU A 11 8.49 -3.37 1.20
N CYS A 12 9.09 -2.17 1.29
CA CYS A 12 8.68 -1.00 0.52
C CYS A 12 9.79 0.07 0.40
N ARG A 13 9.51 1.13 -0.37
CA ARG A 13 10.43 2.25 -0.66
C ARG A 13 10.99 2.95 0.58
N SER A 14 10.26 2.96 1.70
CA SER A 14 10.68 3.68 2.90
C SER A 14 11.98 3.12 3.50
N ARG A 15 12.30 1.85 3.25
CA ARG A 15 13.51 1.16 3.74
C ARG A 15 13.81 1.46 5.22
N CYS A 16 12.79 1.35 6.06
CA CYS A 16 12.85 1.73 7.47
C CYS A 16 13.97 0.97 8.16
N GLY A 17 14.85 1.69 8.87
CA GLY A 17 15.84 1.05 9.75
C GLY A 17 15.15 0.14 10.76
N SER A 18 15.61 -1.10 10.89
CA SER A 18 14.95 -2.13 11.69
C SER A 18 15.94 -3.04 12.42
N ILE A 19 15.46 -3.66 13.49
CA ILE A 19 16.14 -4.71 14.24
C ILE A 19 15.29 -5.97 14.12
N THR A 20 15.88 -7.04 13.58
CA THR A 20 15.22 -8.35 13.46
C THR A 20 15.50 -9.17 14.72
N LEU A 21 14.46 -9.74 15.30
CA LEU A 21 14.54 -10.60 16.48
C LEU A 21 14.47 -12.06 16.05
N VAL A 22 15.51 -12.84 16.36
CA VAL A 22 15.60 -14.27 16.01
C VAL A 22 15.74 -15.10 17.29
N GLU A 23 14.91 -16.11 17.46
CA GLU A 23 14.96 -17.05 18.57
C GLU A 23 14.91 -18.47 18.00
N ASN A 24 15.88 -19.31 18.38
CA ASN A 24 16.01 -20.69 17.89
C ASN A 24 15.97 -20.79 16.35
N GLY A 25 16.68 -19.90 15.66
CA GLY A 25 16.71 -19.84 14.19
C GLY A 25 15.42 -19.34 13.53
N ARG A 26 14.43 -18.88 14.30
CA ARG A 26 13.15 -18.38 13.78
C ARG A 26 13.02 -16.89 14.06
N MET A 27 12.59 -16.13 13.05
CA MET A 27 12.17 -14.75 13.28
C MET A 27 10.92 -14.69 14.15
N VAL A 28 10.98 -13.94 15.25
CA VAL A 28 9.87 -13.75 16.20
C VAL A 28 9.36 -12.31 16.21
N GLY A 29 10.10 -11.35 15.63
CA GLY A 29 9.67 -9.96 15.55
C GLY A 29 10.61 -9.06 14.77
N VAL A 30 10.12 -7.86 14.44
CA VAL A 30 10.90 -6.77 13.86
C VAL A 30 10.56 -5.48 14.60
N GLU A 31 11.60 -4.78 15.06
CA GLU A 31 11.50 -3.52 15.80
C GLU A 31 12.05 -2.37 14.96
N PRO A 32 11.58 -1.12 15.15
CA PRO A 32 12.23 0.04 14.55
C PRO A 32 13.64 0.21 15.12
N ARG A 33 14.55 0.75 14.30
CA ARG A 33 15.90 1.14 14.71
C ARG A 33 16.00 2.67 14.79
N PRO A 34 15.97 3.27 15.99
CA PRO A 34 16.25 4.70 16.16
C PRO A 34 17.66 5.05 15.66
N GLY A 35 17.84 6.27 15.15
CA GLY A 35 19.14 6.78 14.68
C GLY A 35 19.55 6.36 13.26
N HIS A 36 18.91 5.35 12.67
CA HIS A 36 19.08 5.07 11.24
C HIS A 36 18.53 6.24 10.39
N PRO A 37 19.14 6.64 9.26
CA PRO A 37 18.72 7.82 8.48
C PRO A 37 17.29 7.75 7.92
N THR A 38 16.75 6.54 7.77
CA THR A 38 15.35 6.26 7.41
C THR A 38 14.54 5.68 8.58
N GLY A 39 15.12 5.63 9.79
CA GLY A 39 14.58 4.95 10.97
C GLY A 39 13.89 5.88 11.97
N GLY A 40 13.22 5.27 12.94
CA GLY A 40 12.42 5.94 13.98
C GLY A 40 11.02 5.36 14.15
N ALA A 41 10.51 4.66 13.13
CA ALA A 41 9.18 4.06 13.12
C ALA A 41 9.14 2.82 12.20
N LEU A 42 8.22 1.90 12.46
CA LEU A 42 7.97 0.71 11.63
C LEU A 42 6.46 0.58 11.39
N CYS A 43 6.06 0.21 10.17
CA CYS A 43 4.64 0.02 9.83
C CYS A 43 4.15 -1.39 10.20
N ALA A 44 2.83 -1.58 10.22
CA ALA A 44 2.20 -2.88 10.48
C ALA A 44 2.74 -4.01 9.57
N LYS A 45 3.02 -3.70 8.29
CA LYS A 45 3.61 -4.66 7.33
C LYS A 45 4.97 -5.17 7.78
N GLY A 46 5.82 -4.28 8.29
CA GLY A 46 7.13 -4.64 8.82
C GLY A 46 7.02 -5.47 10.11
N ARG A 47 6.04 -5.16 10.97
CA ARG A 47 5.76 -5.95 12.19
C ARG A 47 5.21 -7.34 11.88
N ALA A 48 4.48 -7.49 10.77
CA ALA A 48 3.96 -8.77 10.28
C ALA A 48 5.01 -9.62 9.53
N ALA A 49 6.26 -9.19 9.44
CA ALA A 49 7.34 -9.94 8.78
C ALA A 49 7.49 -11.40 9.25
N PRO A 50 7.36 -11.75 10.55
CA PRO A 50 7.40 -13.15 10.98
C PRO A 50 6.34 -14.01 10.31
N GLU A 51 5.12 -13.48 10.15
CA GLU A 51 4.01 -14.18 9.52
C GLU A 51 4.25 -14.37 8.01
N LEU A 52 4.89 -13.40 7.34
CA LEU A 52 5.28 -13.51 5.93
C LEU A 52 6.39 -14.55 5.71
N VAL A 53 7.47 -14.45 6.49
CA VAL A 53 8.64 -15.34 6.37
C VAL A 53 8.25 -16.79 6.61
N HIS A 54 7.48 -17.02 7.67
CA HIS A 54 7.01 -18.33 8.07
C HIS A 54 5.62 -18.63 7.51
N SER A 55 5.20 -18.01 6.41
CA SER A 55 3.88 -18.29 5.82
C SER A 55 3.87 -19.70 5.20
N PRO A 56 2.83 -20.52 5.44
CA PRO A 56 2.68 -21.82 4.77
C PRO A 56 2.40 -21.68 3.27
N ASN A 57 2.09 -20.47 2.78
CA ASN A 57 1.82 -20.21 1.36
C ASN A 57 3.10 -19.91 0.56
N ARG A 58 4.28 -19.91 1.20
CA ARG A 58 5.57 -19.66 0.54
C ARG A 58 5.85 -20.72 -0.52
N LEU A 59 6.36 -20.28 -1.67
CA LEU A 59 6.97 -21.18 -2.65
C LEU A 59 8.32 -21.65 -2.10
N THR A 60 8.54 -22.97 -2.05
CA THR A 60 9.74 -23.56 -1.43
C THR A 60 10.58 -24.42 -2.38
N THR A 61 10.06 -24.82 -3.53
CA THR A 61 10.74 -25.68 -4.51
C THR A 61 10.31 -25.24 -5.92
N PRO A 62 11.17 -25.34 -6.95
CA PRO A 62 10.75 -25.11 -8.33
C PRO A 62 9.58 -26.02 -8.74
N LEU A 63 8.62 -25.45 -9.46
CA LEU A 63 7.41 -26.14 -9.91
C LEU A 63 7.30 -26.10 -11.43
N ARG A 64 7.00 -27.23 -12.05
CA ARG A 64 6.61 -27.36 -13.46
C ARG A 64 5.12 -27.61 -13.57
N ARG A 65 4.45 -26.88 -14.47
CA ARG A 65 3.02 -27.10 -14.75
C ARG A 65 2.81 -28.44 -15.45
N ILE A 66 1.80 -29.21 -15.03
CA ILE A 66 1.41 -30.48 -15.69
C ILE A 66 0.03 -30.43 -16.34
N GLY A 67 -0.85 -29.50 -15.92
CA GLY A 67 -2.15 -29.29 -16.55
C GLY A 67 -2.12 -28.27 -17.71
N PRO A 68 -3.26 -28.13 -18.40
CA PRO A 68 -3.40 -27.24 -19.53
C PRO A 68 -3.19 -25.77 -19.14
N LYS A 69 -2.67 -24.98 -20.08
CA LYS A 69 -2.63 -23.51 -20.01
C LYS A 69 -4.01 -22.98 -20.40
N GLY A 70 -4.58 -22.05 -19.64
CA GLY A 70 -5.79 -21.33 -20.09
C GLY A 70 -6.86 -21.09 -19.02
N GLU A 71 -7.96 -20.45 -19.46
CA GLU A 71 -9.08 -20.01 -18.62
C GLU A 71 -9.87 -21.16 -17.99
N GLY A 72 -10.32 -20.95 -16.75
CA GLY A 72 -11.27 -21.82 -16.06
C GLY A 72 -10.70 -22.73 -14.97
N ALA A 73 -9.38 -22.96 -14.92
CA ALA A 73 -8.75 -23.69 -13.82
C ALA A 73 -8.37 -22.75 -12.68
N ARG A 74 -8.82 -23.02 -11.44
CA ARG A 74 -8.18 -22.41 -10.28
C ARG A 74 -6.74 -22.90 -10.24
N TRP A 75 -5.78 -22.09 -9.82
CA TRP A 75 -4.36 -22.51 -9.83
C TRP A 75 -4.08 -23.74 -8.96
N GLN A 76 -4.95 -24.00 -7.98
CA GLN A 76 -4.98 -25.22 -7.17
C GLN A 76 -5.37 -26.47 -7.97
N GLU A 77 -6.01 -26.32 -9.12
CA GLU A 77 -6.55 -27.36 -9.99
C GLU A 77 -5.68 -27.63 -11.23
N ILE A 78 -4.75 -26.71 -11.55
CA ILE A 78 -3.82 -26.81 -12.70
C ILE A 78 -2.86 -28.01 -12.58
N GLY A 79 -2.54 -28.43 -11.35
CA GLY A 79 -1.55 -29.48 -11.08
C GLY A 79 -0.10 -29.01 -11.29
N TRP A 80 0.76 -29.30 -10.32
CA TRP A 80 2.17 -28.91 -10.31
C TRP A 80 3.07 -30.10 -9.96
N GLN A 81 4.15 -30.27 -10.72
CA GLN A 81 5.21 -31.21 -10.42
C GLN A 81 6.39 -30.46 -9.80
N LYS A 82 6.87 -30.88 -8.63
CA LYS A 82 8.14 -30.38 -8.07
C LYS A 82 9.28 -30.88 -8.96
N ILE A 83 10.18 -29.98 -9.34
CA ILE A 83 11.39 -30.29 -10.11
C ILE A 83 12.62 -29.72 -9.41
N SER A 84 13.80 -30.26 -9.73
CA SER A 84 15.05 -29.72 -9.19
C SER A 84 15.40 -28.36 -9.79
N TRP A 85 16.25 -27.61 -9.11
CA TRP A 85 16.79 -26.35 -9.63
C TRP A 85 17.56 -26.52 -10.94
N ASP A 86 18.37 -27.58 -11.08
CA ASP A 86 19.14 -27.78 -12.31
C ASP A 86 18.23 -28.10 -13.50
N GLU A 87 17.23 -28.98 -13.32
CA GLU A 87 16.23 -29.24 -14.36
C GLU A 87 15.48 -27.96 -14.76
N ALA A 88 15.09 -27.13 -13.78
CA ALA A 88 14.40 -25.87 -14.05
C ALA A 88 15.31 -24.90 -14.83
N LEU A 89 16.53 -24.66 -14.35
CA LEU A 89 17.46 -23.70 -14.96
C LEU A 89 17.92 -24.13 -16.36
N ASP A 90 18.15 -25.43 -16.57
CA ASP A 90 18.54 -25.98 -17.88
C ASP A 90 17.39 -25.86 -18.89
N GLU A 91 16.15 -26.19 -18.49
CA GLU A 91 14.98 -26.04 -19.36
C GLU A 91 14.72 -24.56 -19.71
N ILE A 92 14.83 -23.66 -18.72
CA ILE A 92 14.66 -22.22 -18.93
C ILE A 92 15.73 -21.69 -19.88
N ALA A 93 17.01 -21.93 -19.60
CA ALA A 93 18.11 -21.46 -20.45
C ALA A 93 18.00 -22.03 -21.87
N GLY A 94 17.67 -23.32 -22.01
CA GLY A 94 17.47 -23.97 -23.31
C GLY A 94 16.34 -23.34 -24.12
N ARG A 95 15.15 -23.13 -23.53
CA ARG A 95 13.99 -22.55 -24.24
C ARG A 95 14.18 -21.07 -24.56
N LEU A 96 14.67 -20.27 -23.62
CA LEU A 96 14.92 -18.85 -23.87
C LEU A 96 16.02 -18.65 -24.93
N GLY A 97 17.09 -19.46 -24.86
CA GLY A 97 18.16 -19.47 -25.84
C GLY A 97 17.69 -19.87 -27.24
N ALA A 98 16.84 -20.90 -27.34
CA ALA A 98 16.27 -21.35 -28.61
C ALA A 98 15.39 -20.26 -29.25
N ILE A 99 14.47 -19.65 -28.49
CA ILE A 99 13.62 -18.56 -28.98
C ILE A 99 14.46 -17.37 -29.45
N LYS A 100 15.49 -16.99 -28.68
CA LYS A 100 16.44 -15.94 -29.09
C LYS A 100 17.15 -16.28 -30.40
N GLY A 101 17.57 -17.53 -30.59
CA GLY A 101 18.24 -17.99 -31.81
C GLY A 101 17.31 -18.02 -33.04
N GLU A 102 16.04 -18.39 -32.85
CA GLU A 102 15.05 -18.53 -33.92
C GLU A 102 14.39 -17.21 -34.33
N SER A 103 14.09 -16.34 -33.36
CA SER A 103 13.21 -15.17 -33.56
C SER A 103 13.81 -13.84 -33.06
N GLY A 104 15.06 -13.86 -32.61
CA GLY A 104 15.71 -12.69 -32.02
C GLY A 104 15.44 -12.53 -30.53
N ALA A 105 16.30 -11.77 -29.85
CA ALA A 105 16.20 -11.54 -28.40
C ALA A 105 14.92 -10.78 -28.02
N GLU A 106 14.40 -9.96 -28.93
CA GLU A 106 13.15 -9.22 -28.77
C GLU A 106 11.90 -10.11 -28.65
N ALA A 107 11.96 -11.36 -29.12
CA ALA A 107 10.85 -12.32 -28.97
C ALA A 107 10.71 -12.86 -27.53
N VAL A 108 11.66 -12.55 -26.64
CA VAL A 108 11.60 -12.84 -25.20
C VAL A 108 11.38 -11.55 -24.44
N ALA A 109 10.24 -11.42 -23.78
CA ALA A 109 9.98 -10.33 -22.86
C ALA A 109 10.41 -10.70 -21.43
N PHE A 110 10.67 -9.68 -20.63
CA PHE A 110 10.95 -9.79 -19.21
C PHE A 110 9.99 -8.90 -18.44
N ALA A 111 9.68 -9.24 -17.20
CA ALA A 111 8.88 -8.40 -16.32
C ALA A 111 9.48 -8.34 -14.92
N ALA A 112 9.52 -7.17 -14.31
CA ALA A 112 10.00 -7.01 -12.94
C ALA A 112 9.02 -6.17 -12.11
N THR A 113 8.81 -6.56 -10.86
CA THR A 113 7.96 -5.78 -9.95
C THR A 113 8.68 -4.52 -9.45
N THR A 114 7.94 -3.54 -8.94
CA THR A 114 8.54 -2.29 -8.46
C THR A 114 9.31 -2.47 -7.16
N PHE A 115 10.54 -1.96 -7.12
CA PHE A 115 11.31 -1.85 -5.88
C PHE A 115 10.68 -0.89 -4.86
N SER A 116 9.64 -0.15 -5.22
CA SER A 116 8.90 0.72 -4.30
C SER A 116 7.97 -0.06 -3.36
N GLY A 117 7.67 -1.33 -3.65
CA GLY A 117 6.74 -2.16 -2.89
C GLY A 117 7.10 -3.64 -2.84
N SER A 118 8.37 -3.98 -3.06
CA SER A 118 8.83 -5.36 -2.96
C SER A 118 10.31 -5.42 -2.59
N PRO A 119 10.77 -6.57 -2.06
CA PRO A 119 12.17 -6.76 -1.73
C PRO A 119 13.06 -7.02 -2.94
N ILE A 120 12.53 -6.95 -4.19
CA ILE A 120 13.33 -7.08 -5.42
C ILE A 120 14.42 -6.01 -5.51
N VAL A 121 14.32 -4.92 -4.75
CA VAL A 121 15.33 -3.85 -4.66
C VAL A 121 16.74 -4.39 -4.38
N ASP A 122 16.86 -5.54 -3.71
CA ASP A 122 18.15 -6.17 -3.43
C ASP A 122 18.82 -6.79 -4.67
N SER A 123 18.02 -7.04 -5.72
CA SER A 123 18.42 -7.81 -6.90
C SER A 123 18.12 -7.10 -8.23
N TYR A 124 17.36 -6.00 -8.22
CA TYR A 124 16.78 -5.38 -9.41
C TYR A 124 17.83 -4.99 -10.46
N GLU A 125 18.96 -4.41 -10.03
CA GLU A 125 20.05 -4.04 -10.94
C GLU A 125 20.64 -5.27 -11.66
N TRP A 126 20.71 -6.42 -10.99
CA TRP A 126 21.18 -7.68 -11.57
C TRP A 126 20.17 -8.28 -12.55
N VAL A 127 18.87 -8.15 -12.26
CA VAL A 127 17.80 -8.52 -13.19
C VAL A 127 17.87 -7.65 -14.44
N GLU A 128 17.98 -6.32 -14.31
CA GLU A 128 18.11 -5.44 -15.47
C GLU A 128 19.38 -5.70 -16.28
N ARG A 129 20.51 -5.96 -15.61
CA ARG A 129 21.74 -6.39 -16.29
C ARG A 129 21.49 -7.64 -17.12
N PHE A 130 20.78 -8.63 -16.58
CA PHE A 130 20.50 -9.88 -17.28
C PHE A 130 19.66 -9.66 -18.53
N VAL A 131 18.59 -8.86 -18.43
CA VAL A 131 17.74 -8.53 -19.58
C VAL A 131 18.54 -7.82 -20.68
N ARG A 132 19.39 -6.86 -20.30
CA ARG A 132 20.17 -6.06 -21.26
C ARG A 132 21.28 -6.88 -21.92
N CYS A 133 22.00 -7.71 -21.17
CA CYS A 133 23.00 -8.64 -21.71
C CYS A 133 22.36 -9.75 -22.54
N PHE A 134 21.16 -10.23 -22.17
CA PHE A 134 20.38 -11.14 -23.00
C PHE A 134 20.05 -10.50 -24.35
N GLY A 135 19.93 -9.17 -24.39
CA GLY A 135 19.71 -8.38 -25.60
C GLY A 135 18.24 -8.09 -25.87
N SER A 136 17.35 -8.31 -24.89
CA SER A 136 15.94 -7.97 -25.06
C SER A 136 15.68 -6.51 -24.72
N PRO A 137 15.01 -5.75 -25.59
CA PRO A 137 14.54 -4.40 -25.29
C PRO A 137 13.21 -4.38 -24.52
N ASN A 138 12.63 -5.55 -24.24
CA ASN A 138 11.26 -5.70 -23.78
C ASN A 138 11.21 -6.03 -22.29
N LEU A 139 11.46 -5.02 -21.45
CA LEU A 139 11.29 -5.12 -19.99
C LEU A 139 10.01 -4.41 -19.55
N ILE A 140 9.01 -5.18 -19.14
CA ILE A 140 7.78 -4.66 -18.54
C ILE A 140 8.10 -4.21 -17.11
N TYR A 141 7.87 -2.93 -16.84
CA TYR A 141 8.05 -2.33 -15.52
C TYR A 141 6.90 -1.37 -15.24
N ALA A 142 6.59 -1.07 -13.97
CA ALA A 142 5.41 -0.27 -13.60
C ALA A 142 5.59 1.26 -13.79
N ILE A 143 6.33 1.72 -14.81
CA ILE A 143 6.66 3.15 -14.96
C ILE A 143 5.43 3.95 -15.35
N GLU A 144 4.66 3.49 -16.33
CA GLU A 144 3.47 4.13 -16.89
C GLU A 144 2.35 4.30 -15.86
N ILE A 145 2.31 3.45 -14.82
CA ILE A 145 1.34 3.56 -13.71
C ILE A 145 1.96 4.03 -12.38
N CYS A 146 3.26 4.31 -12.30
CA CYS A 146 3.89 4.67 -11.02
C CYS A 146 5.02 5.70 -11.16
N GLY A 147 6.10 5.34 -11.83
CA GLY A 147 7.36 6.11 -11.80
C GLY A 147 7.40 7.32 -12.72
N TRP A 148 6.65 7.28 -13.83
CA TRP A 148 6.75 8.27 -14.90
C TRP A 148 6.55 9.72 -14.42
N HIS A 149 5.45 9.93 -13.69
CA HIS A 149 4.93 11.26 -13.33
C HIS A 149 5.93 12.08 -12.50
N LYS A 150 6.55 11.45 -11.51
CA LYS A 150 7.51 12.12 -10.63
C LYS A 150 8.90 12.28 -11.28
N ASP A 151 9.38 11.24 -11.94
CA ASP A 151 10.79 11.14 -12.33
C ASP A 151 11.08 11.66 -13.74
N TYR A 152 10.14 11.48 -14.68
CA TYR A 152 10.36 11.79 -16.10
C TYR A 152 9.55 12.98 -16.59
N ALA A 153 8.29 13.14 -16.16
CA ALA A 153 7.50 14.30 -16.56
C ALA A 153 8.08 15.62 -16.02
N HIS A 154 8.58 15.64 -14.77
CA HIS A 154 9.30 16.78 -14.21
C HIS A 154 10.58 17.13 -15.00
N ALA A 155 11.26 16.12 -15.57
CA ALA A 155 12.47 16.32 -16.35
C ALA A 155 12.22 17.07 -17.67
N LEU A 156 10.99 17.08 -18.19
CA LEU A 156 10.60 17.91 -19.34
C LEU A 156 10.57 19.41 -19.02
N THR A 157 10.64 19.78 -17.74
CA THR A 157 10.66 21.18 -17.27
C THR A 157 12.03 21.53 -16.66
N PHE A 158 12.55 20.70 -15.74
CA PHE A 158 13.80 20.98 -15.02
C PHE A 158 15.04 20.26 -15.61
N GLY A 159 14.89 19.41 -16.63
CA GLY A 159 15.96 18.57 -17.15
C GLY A 159 16.29 17.34 -16.29
N ARG A 160 15.66 17.21 -15.12
CA ARG A 160 15.81 16.07 -14.21
C ARG A 160 14.55 15.92 -13.34
N GLY A 161 14.33 14.70 -12.83
CA GLY A 161 13.17 14.37 -12.01
C GLY A 161 13.08 15.14 -10.68
N LEU A 162 11.91 15.06 -10.03
CA LEU A 162 11.62 15.79 -8.80
C LEU A 162 12.65 15.48 -7.70
N GLY A 163 13.30 16.54 -7.18
CA GLY A 163 14.23 16.46 -6.05
C GLY A 163 13.54 16.08 -4.75
N VAL A 164 14.34 15.64 -3.76
CA VAL A 164 13.80 15.31 -2.44
C VAL A 164 13.40 16.59 -1.71
N PRO A 165 12.23 16.64 -1.07
CA PRO A 165 11.82 17.80 -0.27
C PRO A 165 12.74 18.00 0.93
N ASP A 166 13.25 19.20 1.13
CA ASP A 166 14.03 19.57 2.32
C ASP A 166 13.08 19.94 3.48
N TYR A 167 12.37 18.94 3.98
CA TYR A 167 11.41 19.12 5.08
C TYR A 167 12.05 19.68 6.35
N ASP A 168 13.36 19.57 6.54
CA ASP A 168 14.04 20.05 7.74
C ASP A 168 14.15 21.59 7.79
N HIS A 169 14.03 22.25 6.64
CA HIS A 169 14.13 23.71 6.52
C HIS A 169 12.93 24.34 5.79
N ALA A 170 11.90 23.57 5.46
CA ALA A 170 10.70 24.09 4.80
C ALA A 170 9.87 24.97 5.74
N ASP A 171 9.33 26.07 5.20
CA ASP A 171 8.32 26.91 5.87
C ASP A 171 6.91 26.56 5.35
N LEU A 172 6.82 26.02 4.13
CA LEU A 172 5.62 25.48 3.52
C LEU A 172 5.90 24.09 2.95
N ILE A 173 5.00 23.14 3.21
CA ILE A 173 5.02 21.79 2.67
C ILE A 173 3.74 21.55 1.87
N VAL A 174 3.86 21.20 0.59
CA VAL A 174 2.72 20.84 -0.26
C VAL A 174 2.77 19.35 -0.60
N LEU A 175 1.83 18.57 -0.07
CA LEU A 175 1.64 17.17 -0.39
C LEU A 175 0.50 17.04 -1.40
N TRP A 176 0.84 16.83 -2.67
CA TRP A 176 -0.13 16.85 -3.77
C TRP A 176 -0.32 15.45 -4.34
N GLY A 177 -1.48 14.83 -4.08
CA GLY A 177 -1.70 13.44 -4.48
C GLY A 177 -0.70 12.46 -3.87
N HIS A 178 -0.15 12.80 -2.70
CA HIS A 178 0.86 12.02 -1.98
C HIS A 178 0.52 11.94 -0.50
N ASN A 179 0.48 10.72 0.05
CA ASN A 179 0.09 10.47 1.43
C ASN A 179 1.18 9.70 2.19
N PRO A 180 2.27 10.38 2.63
CA PRO A 180 3.40 9.73 3.28
C PRO A 180 3.02 9.00 4.57
N ALA A 181 1.97 9.42 5.29
CA ALA A 181 1.47 8.71 6.48
C ALA A 181 1.07 7.25 6.19
N ARG A 182 0.64 6.95 4.96
CA ARG A 182 0.25 5.60 4.51
C ARG A 182 1.33 4.92 3.66
N THR A 183 2.10 5.68 2.87
CA THR A 183 2.98 5.13 1.82
C THR A 183 4.47 5.32 2.07
N TRP A 184 4.89 6.24 2.94
CA TRP A 184 6.31 6.55 3.19
C TRP A 184 6.56 7.11 4.59
N LEU A 185 6.58 6.21 5.57
CA LEU A 185 6.62 6.55 7.00
C LEU A 185 7.81 7.44 7.39
N ALA A 186 8.98 7.24 6.77
CA ALA A 186 10.15 8.07 7.03
C ALA A 186 9.91 9.55 6.66
N GLN A 187 9.17 9.85 5.57
CA GLN A 187 8.78 11.22 5.24
C GLN A 187 7.72 11.74 6.21
N ALA A 188 6.74 10.92 6.59
CA ALA A 188 5.66 11.32 7.50
C ALA A 188 6.19 11.86 8.84
N SER A 189 7.20 11.18 9.42
CA SER A 189 7.84 11.63 10.65
C SER A 189 8.52 13.00 10.49
N ARG A 190 9.13 13.29 9.33
CA ARG A 190 9.79 14.59 9.07
C ARG A 190 8.78 15.71 8.80
N VAL A 191 7.68 15.43 8.11
CA VAL A 191 6.59 16.40 7.91
C VAL A 191 5.99 16.80 9.27
N ALA A 192 5.74 15.83 10.15
CA ALA A 192 5.24 16.09 11.49
C ALA A 192 6.22 16.93 12.34
N GLU A 193 7.52 16.69 12.18
CA GLU A 193 8.56 17.49 12.82
C GLU A 193 8.62 18.92 12.25
N ALA A 194 8.49 19.08 10.94
CA ALA A 194 8.46 20.39 10.30
C ALA A 194 7.28 21.24 10.77
N ARG A 195 6.08 20.64 10.84
CA ARG A 195 4.89 21.30 11.37
C ARG A 195 5.08 21.76 12.81
N ARG A 196 5.74 20.95 13.65
CA ARG A 196 6.06 21.33 15.04
C ARG A 196 6.99 22.54 15.12
N ARG A 197 7.90 22.70 14.15
CA ARG A 197 8.77 23.89 14.03
C ARG A 197 8.05 25.12 13.47
N GLY A 198 6.79 24.99 13.04
CA GLY A 198 5.96 26.08 12.51
C GLY A 198 5.71 26.02 10.99
N ALA A 199 6.21 25.02 10.28
CA ALA A 199 5.95 24.88 8.84
C ALA A 199 4.46 24.65 8.58
N LYS A 200 3.91 25.31 7.56
CA LYS A 200 2.55 25.08 7.09
C LYS A 200 2.47 23.85 6.21
N VAL A 201 1.47 22.99 6.43
CA VAL A 201 1.27 21.78 5.61
C VAL A 201 -0.03 21.90 4.82
N VAL A 202 0.08 21.85 3.50
CA VAL A 202 -1.05 21.78 2.56
C VAL A 202 -1.16 20.37 2.02
N VAL A 203 -2.37 19.81 2.03
CA VAL A 203 -2.67 18.50 1.44
C VAL A 203 -3.72 18.67 0.35
N ILE A 204 -3.40 18.21 -0.85
CA ILE A 204 -4.30 18.25 -2.01
C ILE A 204 -4.62 16.81 -2.38
N ASP A 205 -5.79 16.35 -1.92
CA ASP A 205 -6.24 14.96 -2.02
C ASP A 205 -7.78 14.92 -1.89
N PRO A 206 -8.50 14.04 -2.61
CA PRO A 206 -9.95 13.90 -2.46
C PRO A 206 -10.42 13.59 -1.03
N LYS A 207 -9.55 13.03 -0.17
CA LYS A 207 -9.89 12.74 1.24
C LYS A 207 -8.78 13.12 2.23
N PRO A 208 -9.13 13.45 3.49
CA PRO A 208 -8.15 13.95 4.45
C PRO A 208 -7.36 12.84 5.14
N ASP A 209 -7.74 11.57 5.00
CA ASP A 209 -7.11 10.42 5.67
C ASP A 209 -5.58 10.46 5.73
N GLY A 210 -5.01 10.18 6.91
CA GLY A 210 -3.55 10.17 7.07
C GLY A 210 -2.99 11.59 7.11
N SER A 211 -2.33 12.02 6.03
CA SER A 211 -1.60 13.30 6.04
C SER A 211 -2.51 14.54 6.09
N GLY A 212 -3.73 14.46 5.55
CA GLY A 212 -4.68 15.58 5.55
C GLY A 212 -5.32 15.87 6.90
N GLN A 213 -5.43 14.88 7.79
CA GLN A 213 -6.02 15.03 9.13
C GLN A 213 -5.27 16.03 10.02
N GLN A 214 -3.99 16.29 9.72
CA GLN A 214 -3.14 17.20 10.46
C GLN A 214 -2.68 18.40 9.62
N ALA A 215 -3.23 18.58 8.41
CA ALA A 215 -2.86 19.67 7.51
C ALA A 215 -3.38 21.02 8.05
N ASP A 216 -2.64 22.09 7.75
CA ASP A 216 -3.11 23.47 7.95
C ASP A 216 -4.16 23.87 6.92
N LEU A 217 -4.05 23.31 5.70
CA LEU A 217 -5.02 23.47 4.62
C LEU A 217 -5.18 22.12 3.90
N TRP A 218 -6.40 21.61 3.85
CA TRP A 218 -6.75 20.45 3.02
C TRP A 218 -7.66 20.91 1.89
N LEU A 219 -7.28 20.61 0.65
CA LEU A 219 -8.09 20.88 -0.53
C LEU A 219 -8.72 19.57 -1.01
N ARG A 220 -10.04 19.47 -0.88
CA ARG A 220 -10.85 18.32 -1.35
C ARG A 220 -10.94 18.29 -2.87
N MET A 221 -9.86 17.88 -3.51
CA MET A 221 -9.69 17.92 -4.95
C MET A 221 -10.61 16.93 -5.67
N ARG A 222 -11.30 17.37 -6.74
CA ARG A 222 -11.92 16.46 -7.71
C ARG A 222 -10.83 15.69 -8.48
N PRO A 223 -10.84 14.34 -8.48
CA PRO A 223 -9.81 13.55 -9.14
C PRO A 223 -9.60 13.95 -10.61
N GLY A 224 -8.34 14.23 -10.99
CA GLY A 224 -7.95 14.59 -12.36
C GLY A 224 -8.02 16.09 -12.68
N ALA A 225 -8.50 16.93 -11.77
CA ALA A 225 -8.58 18.39 -11.95
C ALA A 225 -7.32 19.15 -11.49
N ASP A 226 -6.26 18.44 -11.12
CA ASP A 226 -5.04 18.99 -10.53
C ASP A 226 -4.36 20.04 -11.40
N ALA A 227 -4.28 19.81 -12.71
CA ALA A 227 -3.71 20.77 -13.65
C ALA A 227 -4.47 22.11 -13.64
N ALA A 228 -5.80 22.10 -13.43
CA ALA A 228 -6.59 23.34 -13.38
C ALA A 228 -6.24 24.18 -12.15
N LEU A 229 -6.03 23.54 -10.98
CA LEU A 229 -5.59 24.24 -9.77
C LEU A 229 -4.18 24.82 -9.94
N ALA A 230 -3.26 24.04 -10.52
CA ALA A 230 -1.90 24.49 -10.79
C ALA A 230 -1.87 25.66 -11.78
N MET A 231 -2.63 25.58 -12.88
CA MET A 231 -2.72 26.66 -13.87
C MET A 231 -3.39 27.92 -13.31
N GLY A 232 -4.37 27.76 -12.41
CA GLY A 232 -4.94 28.89 -11.67
C GLY A 232 -3.94 29.55 -10.72
N ALA A 233 -3.10 28.76 -10.03
CA ALA A 233 -2.03 29.31 -9.18
C ALA A 233 -0.97 30.03 -10.02
N VAL A 234 -0.61 29.47 -11.19
CA VAL A 234 0.26 30.14 -12.18
C VAL A 234 -0.35 31.48 -12.61
N HIS A 235 -1.64 31.49 -12.95
CA HIS A 235 -2.35 32.71 -13.33
C HIS A 235 -2.30 33.75 -12.20
N HIS A 236 -2.59 33.35 -10.97
CA HIS A 236 -2.57 34.22 -9.79
C HIS A 236 -1.20 34.85 -9.56
N LEU A 237 -0.13 34.05 -9.57
CA LEU A 237 1.23 34.53 -9.34
C LEU A 237 1.67 35.51 -10.44
N ILE A 238 1.35 35.23 -11.70
CA ILE A 238 1.64 36.12 -12.84
C ILE A 238 0.83 37.43 -12.73
N ALA A 239 -0.48 37.35 -12.51
CA ALA A 239 -1.36 38.52 -12.48
C ALA A 239 -1.07 39.45 -11.29
N SER A 240 -0.65 38.90 -10.15
CA SER A 240 -0.27 39.67 -8.96
C SER A 240 1.19 40.15 -8.99
N GLY A 241 2.00 39.66 -9.92
CA GLY A 241 3.45 39.93 -9.96
C GLY A 241 4.23 39.33 -8.78
N ARG A 242 3.67 38.32 -8.09
CA ARG A 242 4.24 37.74 -6.85
C ARG A 242 5.00 36.41 -7.06
N PHE A 243 5.41 36.13 -8.29
CA PHE A 243 6.37 35.06 -8.59
C PHE A 243 7.81 35.49 -8.26
N ALA A 244 8.73 34.53 -8.23
CA ALA A 244 10.17 34.75 -8.01
C ALA A 244 10.83 35.39 -9.25
N ASP A 245 10.58 36.68 -9.47
CA ASP A 245 10.93 37.43 -10.68
C ASP A 245 12.40 37.26 -11.12
N ASP A 246 13.36 37.45 -10.21
CA ASP A 246 14.79 37.29 -10.51
C ASP A 246 15.13 35.87 -10.99
N PHE A 247 14.57 34.85 -10.33
CA PHE A 247 14.77 33.45 -10.75
C PHE A 247 14.13 33.18 -12.12
N VAL A 248 12.90 33.68 -12.32
CA VAL A 248 12.18 33.50 -13.59
C VAL A 248 12.95 34.12 -14.76
N ARG A 249 13.52 35.32 -14.58
CA ARG A 249 14.31 35.98 -15.63
C ARG A 249 15.64 35.29 -15.92
N ARG A 250 16.38 34.89 -14.88
CA ARG A 250 17.75 34.38 -15.04
C ARG A 250 17.81 32.89 -15.38
N TRP A 251 16.88 32.10 -14.85
CA TRP A 251 17.02 30.64 -14.77
C TRP A 251 15.90 29.87 -15.45
N THR A 252 14.92 30.54 -16.05
CA THR A 252 13.89 29.93 -16.89
C THR A 252 14.00 30.42 -18.33
N ASN A 253 13.30 29.76 -19.25
CA ASN A 253 13.18 30.23 -20.63
C ASN A 253 12.06 31.28 -20.83
N ALA A 254 11.46 31.79 -19.75
CA ALA A 254 10.43 32.83 -19.78
C ALA A 254 10.76 34.06 -20.67
N PRO A 255 12.00 34.60 -20.68
CA PRO A 255 12.32 35.78 -21.50
C PRO A 255 12.58 35.47 -22.98
N LEU A 256 12.75 34.20 -23.36
CA LEU A 256 13.11 33.84 -24.73
C LEU A 256 11.93 34.14 -25.68
N LEU A 257 12.24 34.71 -26.84
CA LEU A 257 11.28 34.88 -27.93
C LEU A 257 11.02 33.55 -28.64
N VAL A 258 9.78 33.35 -29.08
CA VAL A 258 9.30 32.19 -29.83
C VAL A 258 8.59 32.69 -31.09
N ASP A 259 8.91 32.13 -32.27
CA ASP A 259 8.16 32.40 -33.52
C ASP A 259 6.72 31.91 -33.34
N ILE A 260 5.74 32.81 -33.48
CA ILE A 260 4.34 32.50 -33.22
C ILE A 260 3.82 31.41 -34.18
N ARG A 261 4.33 31.37 -35.41
CA ARG A 261 3.89 30.44 -36.45
C ARG A 261 4.48 29.05 -36.27
N THR A 262 5.76 28.95 -35.90
CA THR A 262 6.45 27.65 -35.80
C THR A 262 6.51 27.12 -34.38
N GLY A 263 6.27 27.96 -33.37
CA GLY A 263 6.43 27.64 -31.96
C GLY A 263 7.88 27.45 -31.53
N ARG A 264 8.87 27.66 -32.40
CA ARG A 264 10.28 27.43 -32.07
C ARG A 264 10.90 28.64 -31.36
N PRO A 265 11.73 28.43 -30.32
CA PRO A 265 12.54 29.50 -29.74
C PRO A 265 13.42 30.15 -30.81
N MET A 266 13.44 31.48 -30.81
CA MET A 266 14.18 32.29 -31.77
C MET A 266 15.67 32.23 -31.49
N ARG A 267 16.46 31.90 -32.53
CA ARG A 267 17.92 32.01 -32.53
C ARG A 267 18.34 33.38 -33.08
N ALA A 268 19.44 33.92 -32.57
CA ALA A 268 19.88 35.27 -32.90
C ALA A 268 20.42 35.40 -34.33
N ASP A 269 21.06 34.35 -34.86
CA ASP A 269 21.54 34.29 -36.24
C ASP A 269 20.41 34.30 -37.27
N ALA A 270 19.25 33.72 -36.95
CA ALA A 270 18.08 33.68 -37.82
C ALA A 270 17.56 35.08 -38.21
N VAL A 271 17.94 36.12 -37.47
CA VAL A 271 17.60 37.53 -37.72
C VAL A 271 18.84 38.44 -37.81
N GLY A 272 20.04 37.86 -37.87
CA GLY A 272 21.30 38.62 -38.01
C GLY A 272 21.74 39.42 -36.79
N LEU A 273 21.27 39.06 -35.58
CA LEU A 273 21.58 39.77 -34.32
C LEU A 273 22.62 39.06 -33.44
N GLY A 274 23.16 37.92 -33.85
CA GLY A 274 24.13 37.16 -33.07
C GLY A 274 24.52 35.82 -33.69
N SER A 275 25.15 34.95 -32.90
CA SER A 275 25.51 33.59 -33.31
C SER A 275 24.32 32.61 -33.20
N ALA A 276 24.44 31.45 -33.84
CA ALA A 276 23.43 30.38 -33.80
C ALA A 276 23.21 29.79 -32.40
N GLU A 277 24.20 29.90 -31.51
CA GLU A 277 24.11 29.44 -30.13
C GLU A 277 23.29 30.39 -29.25
N CYS A 278 23.16 31.66 -29.64
CA CYS A 278 22.41 32.66 -28.89
C CYS A 278 20.91 32.58 -29.21
N PHE A 279 20.08 32.72 -28.18
CA PHE A 279 18.64 32.95 -28.31
C PHE A 279 18.34 34.46 -28.41
N LEU A 280 17.09 34.83 -28.68
CA LEU A 280 16.64 36.22 -28.59
C LEU A 280 15.82 36.48 -27.33
N VAL A 281 16.08 37.63 -26.70
CA VAL A 281 15.29 38.22 -25.62
C VAL A 281 14.93 39.66 -25.97
N LEU A 282 14.00 40.27 -25.24
CA LEU A 282 13.68 41.70 -25.38
C LEU A 282 14.34 42.48 -24.25
N ASP A 283 14.93 43.63 -24.56
CA ASP A 283 15.33 44.60 -23.54
C ASP A 283 14.13 45.38 -22.98
N ALA A 284 14.39 46.32 -22.07
CA ALA A 284 13.38 47.14 -21.41
C ALA A 284 12.58 48.01 -22.39
N ASP A 285 13.20 48.44 -23.48
CA ASP A 285 12.58 49.24 -24.55
C ASP A 285 11.80 48.36 -25.55
N GLY A 286 11.91 47.04 -25.43
CA GLY A 286 11.27 46.06 -26.32
C GLY A 286 12.07 45.77 -27.59
N CYS A 287 13.37 46.11 -27.62
CA CYS A 287 14.24 45.78 -28.73
C CYS A 287 14.80 44.35 -28.57
N PRO A 288 14.84 43.54 -29.64
CA PRO A 288 15.40 42.19 -29.60
C PRO A 288 16.93 42.23 -29.47
N GLY A 289 17.49 41.43 -28.57
CA GLY A 289 18.92 41.27 -28.37
C GLY A 289 19.35 39.81 -28.17
N PRO A 290 20.61 39.45 -28.48
CA PRO A 290 21.11 38.09 -28.31
C PRO A 290 21.31 37.75 -26.83
N TYR A 291 21.00 36.49 -26.47
CA TYR A 291 21.24 35.93 -25.15
C TYR A 291 21.90 34.55 -25.24
N ASP A 292 23.11 34.45 -24.67
CA ASP A 292 23.84 33.20 -24.50
C ASP A 292 23.45 32.51 -23.18
N THR A 293 22.69 31.41 -23.29
CA THR A 293 22.24 30.62 -22.13
C THR A 293 23.36 29.83 -21.46
N THR A 294 24.57 29.79 -22.01
CA THR A 294 25.75 29.27 -21.30
C THR A 294 26.22 30.23 -20.20
N ARG A 295 25.70 31.46 -20.15
CA ARG A 295 26.07 32.51 -19.18
C ARG A 295 24.90 32.92 -18.29
N VAL A 296 25.18 33.46 -17.11
CA VAL A 296 24.15 34.13 -16.30
C VAL A 296 23.69 35.37 -17.05
N LEU A 297 22.38 35.65 -17.04
CA LEU A 297 21.86 36.92 -17.51
C LEU A 297 22.16 37.99 -16.45
N GLU A 298 23.24 38.78 -16.59
CA GLU A 298 23.72 39.71 -15.55
C GLU A 298 22.74 40.85 -15.24
N HIS A 299 22.13 41.46 -16.27
CA HIS A 299 21.16 42.57 -16.18
C HIS A 299 19.72 42.11 -16.43
N ALA A 300 19.27 41.11 -15.67
CA ALA A 300 17.96 40.48 -15.85
C ALA A 300 16.78 41.45 -15.63
N GLU A 301 16.96 42.46 -14.79
CA GLU A 301 16.02 43.55 -14.54
C GLU A 301 15.72 44.40 -15.78
N GLY A 302 16.69 44.48 -16.71
CA GLY A 302 16.56 45.21 -17.98
C GLY A 302 16.00 44.39 -19.12
N VAL A 303 15.62 43.13 -18.88
CA VAL A 303 14.97 42.26 -19.88
C VAL A 303 13.45 42.34 -19.72
N ARG A 304 12.68 42.20 -20.79
CA ARG A 304 11.21 42.24 -20.73
C ARG A 304 10.65 40.81 -20.75
N LEU A 305 9.82 40.49 -19.75
CA LEU A 305 9.14 39.19 -19.67
C LEU A 305 7.87 39.13 -20.54
N ASP A 306 6.98 40.12 -20.47
CA ASP A 306 5.79 40.18 -21.34
C ASP A 306 6.06 41.10 -22.53
N GLY A 307 6.34 40.50 -23.69
CA GLY A 307 6.53 41.27 -24.91
C GLY A 307 6.35 40.48 -26.20
N GLN A 308 6.21 41.24 -27.29
CA GLN A 308 6.13 40.76 -28.66
C GLN A 308 7.08 41.59 -29.52
N ALA A 309 7.59 41.00 -30.60
CA ALA A 309 8.43 41.67 -31.57
C ALA A 309 8.06 41.25 -32.99
N HIS A 310 8.19 42.21 -33.91
CA HIS A 310 8.13 41.96 -35.35
C HIS A 310 9.56 41.97 -35.86
N LEU A 311 10.00 40.83 -36.38
CA LEU A 311 11.37 40.60 -36.81
C LEU A 311 11.39 40.31 -38.31
N THR A 312 12.52 40.57 -38.95
CA THR A 312 12.78 40.16 -40.33
C THR A 312 13.87 39.10 -40.30
N GLY A 313 13.55 37.90 -40.77
CA GLY A 313 14.51 36.81 -40.91
C GLY A 313 15.61 37.17 -41.92
N THR A 314 16.77 36.51 -41.82
CA THR A 314 17.85 36.66 -42.80
C THR A 314 17.45 36.19 -44.21
N ASP A 315 16.39 35.39 -44.32
CA ASP A 315 15.72 34.99 -45.55
C ASP A 315 14.71 36.03 -46.08
N GLY A 316 14.57 37.17 -45.41
CA GLY A 316 13.62 38.24 -45.74
C GLY A 316 12.19 38.00 -45.27
N ARG A 317 11.91 36.89 -44.57
CA ARG A 317 10.57 36.57 -44.06
C ARG A 317 10.22 37.45 -42.86
N ALA A 318 8.99 37.97 -42.83
CA ALA A 318 8.43 38.58 -41.62
C ALA A 318 8.12 37.50 -40.56
N ILE A 319 8.62 37.71 -39.34
CA ILE A 319 8.47 36.80 -38.20
C ILE A 319 7.81 37.59 -37.06
N GLU A 320 6.62 37.16 -36.67
CA GLU A 320 6.00 37.61 -35.43
C GLU A 320 6.48 36.69 -34.30
N ALA A 321 7.09 37.27 -33.28
CA ALA A 321 7.62 36.53 -32.16
C ALA A 321 7.12 37.10 -30.83
N GLU A 322 7.04 36.24 -29.82
CA GLU A 322 6.67 36.66 -28.48
C GLU A 322 7.39 35.87 -27.41
N THR A 323 7.52 36.46 -26.24
CA THR A 323 8.18 35.84 -25.10
C THR A 323 7.41 34.61 -24.61
N VAL A 324 8.13 33.58 -24.15
CA VAL A 324 7.53 32.40 -23.49
C VAL A 324 6.62 32.81 -22.33
N PHE A 325 7.02 33.79 -21.52
CA PHE A 325 6.23 34.25 -20.38
C PHE A 325 4.87 34.78 -20.81
N ARG A 326 4.79 35.59 -21.87
CA ARG A 326 3.53 36.08 -22.42
C ARG A 326 2.61 34.93 -22.83
N ARG A 327 3.13 33.93 -23.55
CA ARG A 327 2.36 32.74 -23.94
C ARG A 327 1.79 32.00 -22.75
N LEU A 328 2.62 31.78 -21.72
CA LEU A 328 2.19 31.16 -20.47
C LEU A 328 1.11 32.01 -19.77
N ALA A 329 1.30 33.33 -19.71
CA ALA A 329 0.34 34.25 -19.10
C ALA A 329 -1.01 34.24 -19.83
N GLU A 330 -1.00 34.22 -21.16
CA GLU A 330 -2.22 34.12 -21.99
C GLU A 330 -2.93 32.77 -21.80
N ARG A 331 -2.18 31.66 -21.74
CA ARG A 331 -2.74 30.33 -21.41
C ARG A 331 -3.34 30.31 -20.01
N ALA A 332 -2.60 30.79 -19.02
CA ALA A 332 -3.01 30.79 -17.62
C ALA A 332 -4.24 31.69 -17.37
N ARG A 333 -4.42 32.78 -18.13
CA ARG A 333 -5.60 33.66 -18.08
C ARG A 333 -6.92 32.92 -18.35
N GLN A 334 -6.86 31.75 -19.00
CA GLN A 334 -8.02 30.90 -19.21
C GLN A 334 -8.51 30.22 -17.92
N TYR A 335 -7.76 30.30 -16.83
CA TYR A 335 -8.05 29.70 -15.52
C TYR A 335 -8.34 30.77 -14.45
N PRO A 336 -9.36 31.62 -14.63
CA PRO A 336 -9.79 32.51 -13.56
C PRO A 336 -10.33 31.69 -12.38
N LEU A 337 -10.32 32.28 -11.18
CA LEU A 337 -10.75 31.64 -9.94
C LEU A 337 -12.09 30.89 -10.08
N SER A 338 -13.08 31.51 -10.72
CA SER A 338 -14.41 30.90 -10.95
C SER A 338 -14.35 29.61 -11.77
N ARG A 339 -13.52 29.57 -12.82
CA ARG A 339 -13.33 28.36 -13.64
C ARG A 339 -12.59 27.29 -12.85
N VAL A 340 -11.55 27.67 -12.11
CA VAL A 340 -10.79 26.73 -11.26
C VAL A 340 -11.73 26.06 -10.27
N CYS A 341 -12.54 26.83 -9.54
CA CYS A 341 -13.53 26.30 -8.58
C CYS A 341 -14.51 25.34 -9.26
N ALA A 342 -15.03 25.68 -10.45
CA ALA A 342 -15.96 24.81 -11.19
C ALA A 342 -15.31 23.47 -11.61
N LEU A 343 -14.05 23.50 -12.05
CA LEU A 343 -13.32 22.32 -12.50
C LEU A 343 -12.90 21.43 -11.33
N THR A 344 -12.41 22.01 -10.24
CA THR A 344 -11.85 21.29 -9.09
C THR A 344 -12.89 20.91 -8.04
N GLY A 345 -14.03 21.59 -8.01
CA GLY A 345 -15.03 21.46 -6.94
C GLY A 345 -14.67 22.17 -5.63
N LEU A 346 -13.57 22.95 -5.61
CA LEU A 346 -13.11 23.68 -4.43
C LEU A 346 -13.86 25.01 -4.24
N GLY A 347 -13.96 25.48 -3.01
CA GLY A 347 -14.50 26.79 -2.69
C GLY A 347 -13.51 27.92 -3.02
N PRO A 348 -13.98 29.12 -3.41
CA PRO A 348 -13.10 30.26 -3.74
C PRO A 348 -12.10 30.61 -2.64
N ALA A 349 -12.54 30.63 -1.38
CA ALA A 349 -11.68 30.97 -0.24
C ALA A 349 -10.56 29.94 -0.01
N GLU A 350 -10.82 28.65 -0.26
CA GLU A 350 -9.80 27.59 -0.11
C GLU A 350 -8.72 27.74 -1.18
N VAL A 351 -9.14 28.04 -2.42
CA VAL A 351 -8.24 28.28 -3.55
C VAL A 351 -7.40 29.54 -3.33
N GLU A 352 -8.02 30.64 -2.90
CA GLU A 352 -7.32 31.89 -2.56
C GLU A 352 -6.34 31.69 -1.41
N ALA A 353 -6.71 30.94 -0.36
CA ALA A 353 -5.81 30.61 0.75
C ALA A 353 -4.59 29.82 0.27
N PHE A 354 -4.78 28.85 -0.62
CA PHE A 354 -3.68 28.12 -1.23
C PHE A 354 -2.76 29.04 -2.05
N TYR A 355 -3.33 29.94 -2.86
CA TYR A 355 -2.54 30.88 -3.65
C TYR A 355 -1.73 31.83 -2.77
N ALA A 356 -2.34 32.36 -1.71
CA ALA A 356 -1.67 33.23 -0.76
C ALA A 356 -0.46 32.56 -0.07
N LEU A 357 -0.54 31.25 0.22
CA LEU A 357 0.59 30.51 0.80
C LEU A 357 1.79 30.40 -0.15
N LEU A 358 1.59 30.50 -1.46
CA LEU A 358 2.67 30.40 -2.46
C LEU A 358 3.35 31.74 -2.74
N GLU A 359 2.69 32.86 -2.43
CA GLU A 359 3.24 34.20 -2.65
C GLU A 359 4.50 34.42 -1.81
N GLY A 360 5.65 34.62 -2.48
CA GLY A 360 6.91 34.87 -1.78
C GLY A 360 7.39 33.71 -0.89
N ALA A 361 7.09 32.46 -1.26
CA ALA A 361 7.45 31.25 -0.50
C ALA A 361 8.63 30.46 -1.11
N PRO A 362 9.87 30.99 -1.18
CA PRO A 362 11.01 30.28 -1.77
C PRO A 362 11.43 29.02 -0.97
N ARG A 363 10.94 28.87 0.27
CA ARG A 363 11.12 27.71 1.17
C ARG A 363 9.87 26.81 1.17
N ALA A 364 9.28 26.64 -0.01
CA ALA A 364 8.17 25.74 -0.27
C ALA A 364 8.69 24.39 -0.80
N ALA A 365 8.67 23.37 0.07
CA ALA A 365 8.98 22.01 -0.29
C ALA A 365 7.69 21.31 -0.76
N TYR A 366 7.73 20.61 -1.90
CA TYR A 366 6.55 19.93 -2.42
C TYR A 366 6.86 18.50 -2.85
N TYR A 367 5.85 17.65 -2.81
CA TYR A 367 5.97 16.30 -3.35
C TYR A 367 4.69 15.86 -4.03
N THR A 368 4.85 15.39 -5.27
CA THR A 368 3.78 14.79 -6.06
C THR A 368 4.12 13.34 -6.37
N TRP A 369 3.09 12.50 -6.52
CA TRP A 369 3.28 11.11 -6.91
C TRP A 369 2.03 10.56 -7.63
N THR A 370 1.73 9.27 -7.46
CA THR A 370 0.66 8.58 -8.21
C THR A 370 -0.72 9.22 -8.09
N GLY A 371 -0.95 10.10 -7.10
CA GLY A 371 -2.20 10.85 -6.93
C GLY A 371 -2.60 11.73 -8.10
N VAL A 372 -1.61 12.40 -8.69
CA VAL A 372 -1.75 13.31 -9.83
C VAL A 372 -1.38 12.64 -11.17
N GLY A 373 -1.22 11.32 -11.14
CA GLY A 373 -0.90 10.47 -12.29
C GLY A 373 -1.97 9.42 -12.53
N GLN A 374 -1.64 8.40 -13.34
CA GLN A 374 -2.58 7.31 -13.68
C GLN A 374 -3.90 7.82 -14.31
N HIS A 375 -3.80 8.80 -15.22
CA HIS A 375 -4.91 9.32 -16.04
C HIS A 375 -4.37 9.85 -17.37
N THR A 376 -5.26 10.20 -18.29
CA THR A 376 -4.94 10.50 -19.71
C THR A 376 -4.20 11.83 -19.96
N ASN A 377 -4.01 12.67 -18.94
CA ASN A 377 -3.34 13.98 -19.04
C ASN A 377 -2.25 14.15 -17.97
N ALA A 378 -1.69 13.03 -17.51
CA ALA A 378 -0.80 13.02 -16.36
C ALA A 378 0.53 13.75 -16.64
N THR A 379 1.06 13.68 -17.87
CA THR A 379 2.30 14.37 -18.22
C THR A 379 2.13 15.89 -18.14
N GLN A 380 1.05 16.45 -18.71
CA GLN A 380 0.81 17.90 -18.64
C GLN A 380 0.40 18.36 -17.24
N THR A 381 -0.24 17.51 -16.45
CA THR A 381 -0.57 17.80 -15.05
C THR A 381 0.69 18.01 -14.21
N GLU A 382 1.64 17.09 -14.30
CA GLU A 382 2.93 17.23 -13.61
C GLU A 382 3.72 18.43 -14.15
N ARG A 383 3.65 18.73 -15.45
CA ARG A 383 4.26 19.96 -15.99
C ARG A 383 3.61 21.23 -15.47
N ALA A 384 2.31 21.26 -15.25
CA ALA A 384 1.62 22.40 -14.64
C ALA A 384 2.14 22.64 -13.22
N ILE A 385 2.31 21.57 -12.44
CA ILE A 385 2.84 21.65 -11.07
C ILE A 385 4.33 22.05 -11.08
N ALA A 386 5.14 21.48 -11.97
CA ALA A 386 6.55 21.85 -12.14
C ALA A 386 6.69 23.33 -12.54
N THR A 387 5.84 23.82 -13.45
CA THR A 387 5.77 25.22 -13.88
C THR A 387 5.42 26.13 -12.70
N LEU A 388 4.43 25.75 -11.88
CA LEU A 388 4.06 26.48 -10.68
C LEU A 388 5.26 26.64 -9.73
N PHE A 389 5.96 25.55 -9.39
CA PHE A 389 7.08 25.62 -8.46
C PHE A 389 8.35 26.23 -9.07
N ALA A 390 8.47 26.26 -10.39
CA ALA A 390 9.47 27.08 -11.09
C ALA A 390 9.20 28.58 -10.88
N LEU A 391 7.94 29.02 -10.93
CA LEU A 391 7.55 30.40 -10.64
C LEU A 391 7.70 30.76 -9.16
N VAL A 392 7.51 29.82 -8.24
CA VAL A 392 7.80 30.01 -6.81
C VAL A 392 9.31 30.11 -6.56
N GLY A 393 10.13 29.49 -7.41
CA GLY A 393 11.58 29.50 -7.30
C GLY A 393 12.09 28.69 -6.11
N SER A 394 11.40 27.63 -5.69
CA SER A 394 11.83 26.74 -4.59
C SER A 394 12.74 25.59 -5.04
N PHE A 395 13.16 25.60 -6.30
CA PHE A 395 13.94 24.54 -6.93
C PHE A 395 15.43 24.57 -6.51
N ASP A 396 15.97 23.45 -6.04
CA ASP A 396 17.32 23.23 -5.50
C ASP A 396 17.75 24.30 -4.48
N ARG A 397 16.81 24.79 -3.67
CA ARG A 397 17.03 25.76 -2.59
C ARG A 397 16.79 25.12 -1.22
N GLN A 398 17.42 25.69 -0.20
CA GLN A 398 17.19 25.29 1.19
C GLN A 398 15.71 25.47 1.56
N GLY A 399 15.10 24.46 2.17
CA GLY A 399 13.66 24.44 2.47
C GLY A 399 12.74 24.24 1.28
N GLY A 400 13.28 24.09 0.06
CA GLY A 400 12.56 23.74 -1.15
C GLY A 400 12.76 22.26 -1.53
N ASN A 401 12.89 21.97 -2.82
CA ASN A 401 13.22 20.63 -3.32
C ASN A 401 14.68 20.54 -3.74
N ILE A 402 15.47 19.70 -3.08
CA ILE A 402 16.91 19.59 -3.30
C ILE A 402 17.27 18.34 -4.11
N TRP A 403 18.31 18.45 -4.94
CA TRP A 403 18.93 17.27 -5.53
C TRP A 403 20.12 16.84 -4.68
N THR A 404 19.98 15.67 -4.04
CA THR A 404 21.06 15.05 -3.29
C THR A 404 22.21 14.61 -4.21
N VAL A 405 23.40 14.51 -3.64
CA VAL A 405 24.61 14.04 -4.30
C VAL A 405 24.94 12.66 -3.74
N SER A 406 24.79 11.63 -4.56
CA SER A 406 25.10 10.25 -4.19
C SER A 406 26.61 10.00 -4.23
N PRO A 407 27.15 9.14 -3.33
CA PRO A 407 28.51 8.64 -3.46
C PRO A 407 28.73 7.92 -4.81
N PRO A 408 29.92 8.02 -5.41
CA PRO A 408 30.20 7.36 -6.68
C PRO A 408 30.20 5.84 -6.52
N ALA A 409 29.52 5.12 -7.41
CA ALA A 409 29.52 3.66 -7.46
C ALA A 409 29.50 3.22 -8.92
N ASN A 410 30.08 2.05 -9.22
CA ASN A 410 30.00 1.52 -10.58
C ASN A 410 28.59 1.00 -10.85
N ALA A 411 27.98 1.42 -11.96
CA ALA A 411 26.70 0.89 -12.42
C ALA A 411 26.89 -0.51 -13.00
N VAL A 412 25.97 -1.43 -12.70
CA VAL A 412 25.96 -2.80 -13.26
C VAL A 412 24.84 -3.01 -14.28
N ASN A 413 23.92 -2.07 -14.37
CA ASN A 413 22.76 -2.07 -15.24
C ASN A 413 22.73 -0.79 -16.06
N ASP A 414 23.80 -0.46 -16.78
CA ASP A 414 23.75 0.68 -17.71
C ASP A 414 22.95 0.30 -18.98
N LEU A 415 22.24 1.25 -19.59
CA LEU A 415 21.42 0.95 -20.78
C LEU A 415 22.31 0.70 -22.01
N SER A 416 23.57 1.14 -22.01
CA SER A 416 24.57 0.82 -23.04
C SER A 416 24.89 -0.68 -23.15
N LEU A 417 24.57 -1.48 -22.14
CA LEU A 417 24.68 -2.95 -22.21
C LEU A 417 23.74 -3.56 -23.26
N LEU A 418 22.64 -2.87 -23.58
CA LEU A 418 21.72 -3.27 -24.64
C LEU A 418 22.26 -2.76 -25.99
N PRO A 419 22.43 -3.61 -27.03
CA PRO A 419 22.91 -3.16 -28.33
C PRO A 419 22.00 -2.08 -28.95
N PRO A 420 22.54 -1.06 -29.66
CA PRO A 420 21.74 0.02 -30.24
C PRO A 420 20.58 -0.46 -31.12
N GLY A 421 20.84 -1.42 -32.03
CA GLY A 421 19.80 -1.98 -32.89
C GLY A 421 18.74 -2.82 -32.15
N GLN A 422 18.99 -3.22 -30.91
CA GLN A 422 17.95 -3.81 -30.04
C GLN A 422 17.11 -2.73 -29.37
N LYS A 423 17.71 -1.61 -28.92
CA LYS A 423 16.96 -0.48 -28.35
C LYS A 423 15.86 0.03 -29.30
N GLU A 424 16.17 0.13 -30.58
CA GLU A 424 15.23 0.57 -31.63
C GLU A 424 14.01 -0.36 -31.79
N LYS A 425 14.11 -1.61 -31.34
CA LYS A 425 13.02 -2.59 -31.40
C LYS A 425 12.10 -2.56 -30.18
N ALA A 426 12.34 -1.71 -29.18
CA ALA A 426 11.51 -1.64 -27.98
C ALA A 426 10.03 -1.45 -28.34
N LEU A 427 9.17 -2.30 -27.80
CA LEU A 427 7.72 -2.22 -28.02
C LEU A 427 7.17 -0.86 -27.56
N GLY A 428 6.37 -0.23 -28.41
CA GLY A 428 5.75 1.08 -28.13
C GLY A 428 6.65 2.29 -28.42
N LEU A 429 7.93 2.13 -28.77
CA LEU A 429 8.86 3.26 -28.98
C LEU A 429 8.41 4.25 -30.06
N ALA A 430 7.90 3.75 -31.19
CA ALA A 430 7.39 4.61 -32.25
C ALA A 430 6.13 5.41 -31.84
N GLU A 431 5.30 4.85 -30.96
CA GLU A 431 4.10 5.51 -30.44
C GLU A 431 4.42 6.47 -29.29
N LEU A 432 5.43 6.15 -28.48
CA LEU A 432 5.83 6.87 -27.26
C LEU A 432 7.33 7.19 -27.28
N PRO A 433 7.81 8.05 -28.21
CA PRO A 433 9.25 8.30 -28.40
C PRO A 433 9.92 9.01 -27.21
N LEU A 434 9.14 9.68 -26.37
CA LEU A 434 9.61 10.25 -25.11
C LEU A 434 9.36 9.32 -23.92
N GLY A 435 8.47 8.33 -24.04
CA GLY A 435 7.93 7.54 -22.95
C GLY A 435 8.89 6.48 -22.37
N PRO A 436 8.35 5.53 -21.58
CA PRO A 436 9.13 4.42 -21.01
C PRO A 436 9.99 3.66 -22.04
N PRO A 437 9.53 3.39 -23.29
CA PRO A 437 10.32 2.63 -24.27
C PRO A 437 11.67 3.26 -24.61
N ALA A 438 11.78 4.59 -24.58
CA ALA A 438 13.03 5.32 -24.82
C ALA A 438 14.06 5.12 -23.69
N HIS A 439 13.63 4.60 -22.54
CA HIS A 439 14.43 4.44 -21.33
C HIS A 439 14.70 2.97 -20.97
N GLY A 440 14.33 2.02 -21.86
CA GLY A 440 14.58 0.60 -21.67
C GLY A 440 13.46 -0.18 -20.97
N TRP A 441 12.26 0.39 -20.85
CA TRP A 441 11.07 -0.30 -20.34
C TRP A 441 9.89 -0.19 -21.29
N ILE A 442 9.10 -1.24 -21.43
CA ILE A 442 7.89 -1.24 -22.26
C ILE A 442 6.63 -1.22 -21.39
N THR A 443 5.49 -0.85 -21.97
CA THR A 443 4.22 -0.89 -21.25
C THR A 443 3.62 -2.30 -21.25
N ALA A 444 2.81 -2.62 -20.23
CA ALA A 444 2.07 -3.89 -20.22
C ALA A 444 1.13 -4.05 -21.43
N ARG A 445 0.58 -2.94 -21.93
CA ARG A 445 -0.26 -2.89 -23.12
C ARG A 445 0.48 -3.35 -24.36
N ASP A 446 1.66 -2.80 -24.59
CA ASP A 446 2.44 -3.08 -25.80
C ASP A 446 2.98 -4.50 -25.79
N PHE A 447 3.35 -5.02 -24.61
CA PHE A 447 3.60 -6.45 -24.41
C PHE A 447 2.37 -7.30 -24.78
N ALA A 448 1.19 -6.96 -24.24
CA ALA A 448 -0.01 -7.75 -24.46
C ALA A 448 -0.39 -7.81 -25.95
N ARG A 449 -0.30 -6.69 -26.67
CA ARG A 449 -0.50 -6.64 -28.13
C ARG A 449 0.52 -7.50 -28.88
N ALA A 450 1.80 -7.40 -28.55
CA ALA A 450 2.83 -8.20 -29.20
C ALA A 450 2.68 -9.70 -28.91
N ALA A 451 2.25 -10.07 -27.69
CA ALA A 451 1.99 -11.45 -27.29
C ALA A 451 0.73 -12.02 -27.94
N ILE A 452 -0.33 -11.23 -28.13
CA ILE A 452 -1.60 -11.71 -28.71
C ILE A 452 -1.55 -11.60 -30.25
N ASP A 453 -1.35 -10.39 -30.76
CA ASP A 453 -1.52 -10.04 -32.18
C ASP A 453 -0.25 -10.30 -33.01
N GLY A 454 0.91 -10.42 -32.36
CA GLY A 454 2.18 -10.60 -33.05
C GLY A 454 2.73 -9.33 -33.72
N ALA A 455 2.26 -8.15 -33.32
CA ALA A 455 2.65 -6.87 -33.89
C ALA A 455 3.35 -5.97 -32.85
N PRO A 456 4.42 -5.23 -33.21
CA PRO A 456 5.14 -5.26 -34.49
C PRO A 456 5.91 -6.56 -34.76
N TYR A 457 6.08 -7.39 -33.74
CA TYR A 457 6.59 -8.76 -33.84
C TYR A 457 6.01 -9.61 -32.69
N LYS A 458 6.08 -10.94 -32.84
CA LYS A 458 5.54 -11.87 -31.85
C LYS A 458 6.47 -12.01 -30.65
N VAL A 459 5.97 -11.68 -29.47
CA VAL A 459 6.58 -12.11 -28.20
C VAL A 459 6.14 -13.54 -27.93
N ARG A 460 7.12 -14.44 -27.83
CA ARG A 460 6.91 -15.90 -27.68
C ARG A 460 7.09 -16.35 -26.24
N ALA A 461 7.97 -15.70 -25.48
CA ALA A 461 8.24 -16.04 -24.09
C ALA A 461 8.27 -14.85 -23.14
N LEU A 462 7.99 -15.13 -21.87
CA LEU A 462 8.07 -14.18 -20.76
C LEU A 462 8.86 -14.79 -19.59
N MET A 463 9.78 -14.02 -19.01
CA MET A 463 10.34 -14.31 -17.69
C MET A 463 10.03 -13.17 -16.71
N SER A 464 9.29 -13.49 -15.65
CA SER A 464 8.74 -12.54 -14.69
C SER A 464 9.41 -12.68 -13.32
N PHE A 465 9.65 -11.54 -12.65
CA PHE A 465 10.21 -11.46 -11.29
C PHE A 465 9.26 -10.67 -10.37
N GLY A 466 8.49 -11.38 -9.55
CA GLY A 466 7.60 -10.84 -8.51
C GLY A 466 6.39 -10.04 -9.03
N THR A 467 6.12 -10.04 -10.33
CA THR A 467 5.05 -9.24 -10.95
C THR A 467 3.69 -9.88 -10.75
N ASN A 468 2.63 -9.06 -10.77
CA ASN A 468 1.25 -9.54 -10.78
C ASN A 468 0.40 -8.63 -11.67
N PHE A 469 0.84 -8.46 -12.91
CA PHE A 469 0.20 -7.51 -13.83
C PHE A 469 -1.21 -7.93 -14.25
N ALA A 470 -1.59 -9.20 -14.04
CA ALA A 470 -2.99 -9.63 -14.15
C ALA A 470 -3.91 -8.86 -13.19
N VAL A 471 -3.41 -8.42 -12.03
CA VAL A 471 -4.19 -7.67 -11.04
C VAL A 471 -3.79 -6.19 -11.00
N SER A 472 -2.51 -5.86 -11.17
CA SER A 472 -2.02 -4.49 -10.95
C SER A 472 -2.19 -3.53 -12.13
N GLN A 473 -2.46 -4.04 -13.34
CA GLN A 473 -2.70 -3.24 -14.55
C GLN A 473 -4.19 -3.25 -14.93
N ALA A 474 -4.63 -2.24 -15.68
CA ALA A 474 -5.97 -2.21 -16.30
C ALA A 474 -6.13 -3.34 -17.35
N ASP A 475 -7.36 -3.57 -17.80
CA ASP A 475 -7.73 -4.61 -18.78
C ASP A 475 -7.24 -6.02 -18.39
N THR A 476 -7.60 -6.46 -17.17
CA THR A 476 -7.20 -7.78 -16.65
C THR A 476 -7.45 -8.94 -17.63
N ALA A 477 -8.58 -8.94 -18.34
CA ALA A 477 -8.90 -10.00 -19.31
C ALA A 477 -7.86 -10.08 -20.44
N ARG A 478 -7.43 -8.93 -21.00
CA ARG A 478 -6.39 -8.90 -22.04
C ARG A 478 -5.03 -9.35 -21.49
N ASN A 479 -4.70 -8.96 -20.26
CA ASN A 479 -3.45 -9.37 -19.61
C ASN A 479 -3.39 -10.90 -19.42
N LEU A 480 -4.51 -11.52 -19.02
CA LEU A 480 -4.61 -12.98 -18.93
C LEU A 480 -4.52 -13.65 -20.30
N ALA A 481 -5.19 -13.11 -21.32
CA ALA A 481 -5.09 -13.61 -22.69
C ALA A 481 -3.63 -13.56 -23.22
N ALA A 482 -2.90 -12.48 -22.95
CA ALA A 482 -1.49 -12.34 -23.30
C ALA A 482 -0.63 -13.41 -22.63
N LEU A 483 -0.83 -13.67 -21.33
CA LEU A 483 -0.13 -14.73 -20.60
C LEU A 483 -0.42 -16.12 -21.18
N HIS A 484 -1.66 -16.39 -21.57
CA HIS A 484 -2.06 -17.66 -22.18
C HIS A 484 -1.53 -17.83 -23.61
N ALA A 485 -1.32 -16.74 -24.35
CA ALA A 485 -0.83 -16.76 -25.73
C ALA A 485 0.69 -17.07 -25.87
N LEU A 486 1.45 -16.99 -24.78
CA LEU A 486 2.88 -17.28 -24.77
C LEU A 486 3.17 -18.77 -24.99
N GLU A 487 4.23 -19.07 -25.74
CA GLU A 487 4.77 -20.43 -25.89
C GLU A 487 5.48 -20.92 -24.62
N PHE A 488 6.11 -20.00 -23.89
CA PHE A 488 6.81 -20.31 -22.64
C PHE A 488 6.79 -19.14 -21.64
N HIS A 489 6.44 -19.41 -20.39
CA HIS A 489 6.39 -18.43 -19.32
C HIS A 489 7.06 -18.97 -18.05
N VAL A 490 7.99 -18.20 -17.51
CA VAL A 490 8.69 -18.47 -16.25
C VAL A 490 8.34 -17.36 -15.26
N HIS A 491 8.04 -17.73 -14.01
CA HIS A 491 7.70 -16.77 -12.97
C HIS A 491 8.47 -17.03 -11.68
N ALA A 492 9.30 -16.08 -11.24
CA ALA A 492 9.99 -16.12 -9.97
C ALA A 492 9.21 -15.30 -8.92
N ASP A 493 8.82 -15.92 -7.80
CA ASP A 493 8.07 -15.24 -6.75
C ASP A 493 8.25 -15.90 -5.37
N MET A 494 7.92 -15.15 -4.31
CA MET A 494 7.85 -15.65 -2.95
C MET A 494 6.54 -16.42 -2.70
N PHE A 495 5.47 -16.07 -3.43
CA PHE A 495 4.13 -16.63 -3.28
C PHE A 495 3.48 -16.90 -4.65
N MET A 496 2.63 -17.92 -4.72
CA MET A 496 1.82 -18.16 -5.93
C MET A 496 0.80 -17.02 -6.10
N ASN A 497 0.90 -16.28 -7.21
CA ASN A 497 0.01 -15.17 -7.55
C ASN A 497 -0.72 -15.46 -8.89
N PRO A 498 -1.75 -14.66 -9.28
CA PRO A 498 -2.49 -14.90 -10.52
C PRO A 498 -1.67 -14.89 -11.81
N THR A 499 -0.64 -14.06 -11.92
CA THR A 499 0.31 -14.10 -13.05
C THR A 499 1.16 -15.37 -13.00
N ALA A 500 1.69 -15.74 -11.83
CA ALA A 500 2.50 -16.95 -11.63
C ALA A 500 1.72 -18.23 -11.97
N ALA A 501 0.42 -18.26 -11.69
CA ALA A 501 -0.46 -19.37 -12.00
C ALA A 501 -0.54 -19.68 -13.52
N CYS A 502 -0.27 -18.70 -14.38
CA CYS A 502 -0.23 -18.87 -15.83
C CYS A 502 1.14 -19.38 -16.34
N ALA A 503 2.14 -19.55 -15.46
CA ALA A 503 3.48 -19.94 -15.85
C ALA A 503 3.60 -21.44 -16.19
N ASP A 504 4.60 -21.76 -16.99
CA ASP A 504 5.03 -23.12 -17.29
C ASP A 504 6.02 -23.61 -16.22
N ILE A 505 6.87 -22.71 -15.71
CA ILE A 505 7.76 -22.95 -14.57
C ILE A 505 7.63 -21.82 -13.54
N VAL A 506 7.52 -22.17 -12.25
CA VAL A 506 7.55 -21.23 -11.13
C VAL A 506 8.78 -21.48 -10.27
N LEU A 507 9.54 -20.42 -9.99
CA LEU A 507 10.78 -20.47 -9.20
C LEU A 507 10.56 -19.84 -7.82
N PRO A 508 10.95 -20.52 -6.72
CA PRO A 508 10.78 -20.00 -5.37
C PRO A 508 11.83 -18.93 -5.06
N VAL A 509 11.36 -17.70 -4.79
CA VAL A 509 12.21 -16.59 -4.34
C VAL A 509 12.24 -16.52 -2.81
N ASN A 510 13.42 -16.31 -2.25
CA ASN A 510 13.59 -16.17 -0.81
C ASN A 510 13.14 -14.79 -0.28
N MET A 511 12.87 -14.69 1.01
CA MET A 511 12.53 -13.43 1.68
C MET A 511 13.80 -12.60 1.93
N PRO A 512 13.70 -11.27 2.10
CA PRO A 512 14.88 -10.41 2.26
C PRO A 512 15.74 -10.73 3.49
N TRP A 513 15.21 -11.43 4.49
CA TRP A 513 15.96 -11.89 5.68
C TRP A 513 16.74 -13.19 5.45
N GLU A 514 16.47 -13.89 4.35
CA GLU A 514 17.05 -15.18 3.98
C GLU A 514 18.23 -15.03 3.00
N ARG A 515 18.62 -13.78 2.68
CA ARG A 515 19.70 -13.44 1.74
C ARG A 515 20.53 -12.25 2.20
N ASP A 516 21.77 -12.20 1.70
CA ASP A 516 22.61 -11.01 1.74
C ASP A 516 22.12 -9.96 0.72
N ALA A 517 22.32 -8.68 1.02
CA ALA A 517 22.00 -7.58 0.10
C ALA A 517 22.88 -6.35 0.33
N LEU A 518 23.37 -5.75 -0.76
CA LEU A 518 24.05 -4.46 -0.73
C LEU A 518 23.06 -3.32 -0.97
N ARG A 519 23.17 -2.24 -0.18
CA ARG A 519 22.46 -0.99 -0.42
C ARG A 519 23.42 0.19 -0.45
N ILE A 520 23.48 0.86 -1.61
CA ILE A 520 24.22 2.10 -1.81
C ILE A 520 23.22 3.26 -1.76
N GLY A 521 23.18 3.99 -0.65
CA GLY A 521 22.37 5.19 -0.46
C GLY A 521 20.88 4.96 -0.20
N PHE A 522 20.28 5.84 0.61
CA PHE A 522 18.84 5.90 0.91
C PHE A 522 18.24 7.24 0.44
N GLU A 523 16.92 7.31 0.23
CA GLU A 523 16.31 8.33 -0.64
C GLU A 523 15.49 9.41 0.12
N ILE A 524 15.95 9.88 1.27
CA ILE A 524 15.18 10.85 2.09
C ILE A 524 15.93 12.15 2.43
N THR A 525 17.25 12.10 2.61
CA THR A 525 18.09 13.26 2.91
C THR A 525 19.46 13.07 2.30
N GLN A 526 20.27 14.13 2.24
CA GLN A 526 21.67 14.02 1.83
C GLN A 526 22.43 12.98 2.68
N ALA A 527 22.28 13.03 4.02
CA ALA A 527 22.92 12.05 4.91
C ALA A 527 22.46 10.61 4.63
N ALA A 528 21.19 10.42 4.26
CA ALA A 528 20.66 9.11 3.90
C ALA A 528 21.28 8.59 2.59
N VAL A 529 21.43 9.45 1.57
CA VAL A 529 22.01 9.05 0.28
C VAL A 529 23.49 8.70 0.40
N GLU A 530 24.19 9.28 1.37
CA GLU A 530 25.60 9.03 1.68
C GLU A 530 25.83 7.74 2.47
N THR A 531 24.78 7.06 2.94
CA THR A 531 24.91 5.86 3.77
C THR A 531 24.89 4.59 2.91
N ILE A 532 25.97 3.81 2.97
CA ILE A 532 26.10 2.50 2.34
C ILE A 532 25.99 1.42 3.40
N GLN A 533 25.13 0.43 3.20
CA GLN A 533 24.90 -0.62 4.18
C GLN A 533 24.80 -1.99 3.52
N PHE A 534 25.43 -2.98 4.14
CA PHE A 534 25.28 -4.38 3.77
C PHE A 534 24.33 -5.06 4.75
N ARG A 535 23.22 -5.59 4.24
CA ARG A 535 22.27 -6.39 5.04
C ARG A 535 22.68 -7.84 4.95
N ARG A 536 23.01 -8.43 6.09
CA ARG A 536 23.39 -9.84 6.17
C ARG A 536 22.14 -10.72 6.15
N LYS A 537 22.28 -11.93 5.60
CA LYS A 537 21.38 -13.06 5.83
C LYS A 537 21.30 -13.33 7.34
N VAL A 538 20.07 -13.39 7.87
CA VAL A 538 19.80 -13.63 9.30
C VAL A 538 18.96 -14.89 9.54
N LEU A 539 18.41 -15.48 8.48
CA LEU A 539 17.68 -16.73 8.49
C LEU A 539 18.17 -17.63 7.36
N GLU A 540 18.09 -18.93 7.55
CA GLU A 540 18.21 -19.87 6.44
C GLU A 540 16.97 -19.79 5.53
N PRO A 541 17.10 -19.96 4.20
CA PRO A 541 15.98 -19.96 3.30
C PRO A 541 14.99 -21.07 3.65
N LEU A 542 13.69 -20.75 3.55
CA LEU A 542 12.66 -21.77 3.67
C LEU A 542 12.67 -22.66 2.41
N GLY A 543 12.98 -23.93 2.59
CA GLY A 543 13.13 -24.88 1.49
C GLY A 543 14.33 -24.55 0.61
N GLU A 544 14.14 -24.51 -0.70
CA GLU A 544 15.17 -24.28 -1.72
C GLU A 544 15.09 -22.88 -2.34
N GLY A 545 14.47 -21.91 -1.65
CA GLY A 545 14.31 -20.55 -2.18
C GLY A 545 15.65 -19.85 -2.45
N ARG A 546 15.74 -19.14 -3.59
CA ARG A 546 16.94 -18.35 -3.99
C ARG A 546 16.59 -16.88 -4.17
N ALA A 547 17.58 -15.99 -4.08
CA ALA A 547 17.41 -14.59 -4.41
C ALA A 547 17.33 -14.39 -5.93
N ASP A 548 16.62 -13.36 -6.42
CA ASP A 548 16.51 -13.13 -7.86
C ASP A 548 17.89 -12.94 -8.53
N HIS A 549 18.86 -12.31 -7.86
CA HIS A 549 20.21 -12.15 -8.40
C HIS A 549 20.95 -13.49 -8.56
N GLU A 550 20.74 -14.46 -7.65
CA GLU A 550 21.30 -15.81 -7.77
C GLU A 550 20.67 -16.56 -8.95
N ILE A 551 19.36 -16.40 -9.16
CA ILE A 551 18.64 -17.00 -10.28
C ILE A 551 19.18 -16.47 -11.62
N VAL A 552 19.28 -15.15 -11.79
CA VAL A 552 19.74 -14.56 -13.06
C VAL A 552 21.22 -14.81 -13.30
N MET A 553 22.06 -14.89 -12.27
CA MET A 553 23.47 -15.28 -12.40
C MET A 553 23.61 -16.73 -12.88
N ALA A 554 22.86 -17.66 -12.31
CA ALA A 554 22.89 -19.05 -12.73
C ALA A 554 22.39 -19.24 -14.17
N LEU A 555 21.35 -18.50 -14.57
CA LEU A 555 20.87 -18.48 -15.96
C LEU A 555 21.87 -17.83 -16.92
N ALA A 556 22.49 -16.72 -16.52
CA ALA A 556 23.49 -16.03 -17.32
C ALA A 556 24.66 -16.94 -17.67
N THR A 557 25.19 -17.69 -16.68
CA THR A 557 26.28 -18.64 -16.90
C THR A 557 25.88 -19.75 -17.89
N ARG A 558 24.65 -20.29 -17.79
CA ARG A 558 24.12 -21.30 -18.71
C ARG A 558 23.89 -20.77 -20.13
N LEU A 559 23.59 -19.48 -20.26
CA LEU A 559 23.40 -18.79 -21.53
C LEU A 559 24.70 -18.22 -22.12
N GLY A 560 25.86 -18.56 -21.55
CA GLY A 560 27.17 -18.16 -22.06
C GLY A 560 27.59 -16.73 -21.70
N MET A 561 26.94 -16.10 -20.71
CA MET A 561 27.20 -14.73 -20.25
C MET A 561 27.98 -14.71 -18.92
N ALA A 562 28.82 -15.72 -18.66
CA ALA A 562 29.48 -15.87 -17.37
C ALA A 562 30.44 -14.71 -17.05
N ALA A 563 31.15 -14.17 -18.05
CA ALA A 563 32.10 -13.07 -17.86
C ALA A 563 31.38 -11.77 -17.44
N GLU A 564 30.25 -11.48 -18.06
CA GLU A 564 29.39 -10.33 -17.76
C GLU A 564 28.79 -10.44 -16.35
N PHE A 565 28.71 -11.63 -15.78
CA PHE A 565 28.17 -11.90 -14.45
C PHE A 565 29.23 -12.38 -13.45
N PHE A 566 30.50 -11.98 -13.66
CA PHE A 566 31.59 -12.24 -12.70
C PHE A 566 31.75 -13.73 -12.37
N GLY A 567 31.54 -14.62 -13.35
CA GLY A 567 31.58 -16.08 -13.16
C GLY A 567 30.42 -16.64 -12.31
N GLY A 568 29.37 -15.84 -12.08
CA GLY A 568 28.29 -16.16 -11.16
C GLY A 568 28.56 -15.75 -9.70
N ASP A 569 29.63 -14.99 -9.43
CA ASP A 569 29.98 -14.50 -8.10
C ASP A 569 29.34 -13.12 -7.83
N ILE A 570 28.26 -13.12 -7.05
CA ILE A 570 27.58 -11.88 -6.62
C ILE A 570 28.47 -10.98 -5.76
N GLU A 571 29.35 -11.53 -4.94
CA GLU A 571 30.20 -10.75 -4.05
C GLU A 571 31.29 -10.01 -4.85
N ALA A 572 31.83 -10.64 -5.90
CA ALA A 572 32.68 -9.96 -6.88
C ALA A 572 31.94 -8.80 -7.56
N GLY A 573 30.68 -9.01 -7.94
CA GLY A 573 29.82 -7.97 -8.50
C GLY A 573 29.58 -6.79 -7.55
N TRP A 574 29.25 -7.05 -6.28
CA TRP A 574 29.10 -6.01 -5.26
C TRP A 574 30.42 -5.28 -4.98
N ASN A 575 31.56 -5.98 -4.95
CA ASN A 575 32.86 -5.35 -4.78
C ASN A 575 33.23 -4.48 -6.00
N TYR A 576 32.83 -4.86 -7.21
CA TYR A 576 32.93 -3.98 -8.38
C TYR A 576 32.12 -2.70 -8.20
N GLN A 577 30.87 -2.78 -7.70
CA GLN A 577 30.05 -1.58 -7.43
C GLN A 577 30.71 -0.65 -6.40
N LEU A 578 31.31 -1.23 -5.34
CA LEU A 578 31.91 -0.51 -4.22
C LEU A 578 33.32 0.02 -4.49
N ALA A 579 34.01 -0.43 -5.54
CA ALA A 579 35.40 -0.07 -5.80
C ALA A 579 35.70 1.44 -5.80
N PRO A 580 34.87 2.32 -6.40
CA PRO A 580 35.10 3.78 -6.36
C PRO A 580 35.04 4.39 -4.96
N LEU A 581 34.44 3.70 -3.99
CA LEU A 581 34.31 4.15 -2.60
C LEU A 581 35.47 3.67 -1.72
N GLY A 582 36.36 2.80 -2.22
CA GLY A 582 37.36 2.12 -1.39
C GLY A 582 36.73 1.23 -0.30
N LEU A 583 35.55 0.66 -0.60
CA LEU A 583 34.82 -0.24 0.29
C LEU A 583 34.78 -1.65 -0.31
N THR A 584 34.61 -2.65 0.56
CA THR A 584 34.37 -4.05 0.19
C THR A 584 33.18 -4.59 0.95
N VAL A 585 32.57 -5.66 0.44
CA VAL A 585 31.52 -6.40 1.15
C VAL A 585 32.00 -6.88 2.51
N GLU A 586 33.23 -7.40 2.60
CA GLU A 586 33.86 -7.83 3.86
C GLU A 586 33.91 -6.71 4.90
N LYS A 587 34.34 -5.50 4.51
CA LYS A 587 34.38 -4.34 5.41
C LYS A 587 32.98 -3.95 5.90
N LEU A 588 31.98 -4.00 5.02
CA LEU A 588 30.60 -3.67 5.37
C LEU A 588 29.95 -4.75 6.25
N ARG A 589 30.27 -6.04 6.07
CA ARG A 589 29.80 -7.12 6.97
C ARG A 589 30.24 -6.91 8.42
N ASN A 590 31.41 -6.30 8.60
CA ASN A 590 31.96 -5.94 9.91
C ASN A 590 31.45 -4.57 10.43
N THR A 591 30.61 -3.87 9.67
CA THR A 591 30.01 -2.57 10.03
C THR A 591 28.49 -2.61 9.81
N PRO A 592 27.72 -3.28 10.70
CA PRO A 592 26.28 -3.51 10.49
C PRO A 592 25.44 -2.23 10.46
N ASP A 593 26.01 -1.12 10.91
CA ASP A 593 25.42 0.22 10.88
C ASP A 593 25.52 0.88 9.50
N GLY A 594 26.33 0.30 8.62
CA GLY A 594 26.74 0.91 7.37
C GLY A 594 27.87 1.92 7.55
N VAL A 595 28.37 2.43 6.43
CA VAL A 595 29.40 3.46 6.35
C VAL A 595 28.80 4.67 5.66
N ARG A 596 28.91 5.84 6.29
CA ARG A 596 28.58 7.12 5.64
C ARG A 596 29.80 7.61 4.86
N VAL A 597 29.59 7.94 3.58
CA VAL A 597 30.61 8.55 2.69
C VAL A 597 30.12 9.93 2.28
N PRO A 598 30.41 10.98 3.08
CA PRO A 598 29.93 12.34 2.83
C PRO A 598 30.32 12.86 1.44
N GLN A 599 29.40 13.57 0.78
CA GLN A 599 29.62 14.18 -0.53
C GLN A 599 29.64 15.70 -0.42
N PRO A 600 30.42 16.42 -1.25
CA PRO A 600 30.28 17.86 -1.42
C PRO A 600 28.85 18.19 -1.86
N PHE A 601 28.12 18.93 -1.02
CA PHE A 601 26.73 19.31 -1.25
C PHE A 601 26.58 20.82 -1.17
N ALA A 602 25.91 21.39 -2.17
CA ALA A 602 25.55 22.81 -2.25
C ALA A 602 24.15 22.96 -2.83
N HIS A 603 23.51 24.10 -2.58
CA HIS A 603 22.24 24.49 -3.20
C HIS A 603 22.49 25.23 -4.52
N ALA A 604 21.44 25.42 -5.32
CA ALA A 604 21.46 26.11 -6.60
C ALA A 604 22.57 25.61 -7.53
N LYS A 605 22.74 24.28 -7.64
CA LYS A 605 23.84 23.67 -8.40
C LYS A 605 23.84 24.07 -9.88
N PHE A 606 22.67 24.40 -10.42
CA PHE A 606 22.50 24.94 -11.78
C PHE A 606 23.24 26.27 -11.99
N ALA A 607 23.47 27.04 -10.93
CA ALA A 607 24.15 28.33 -10.97
C ALA A 607 25.67 28.24 -10.74
N ALA A 608 26.20 27.05 -10.48
CA ALA A 608 27.64 26.85 -10.38
C ALA A 608 28.33 27.27 -11.69
N GLN A 609 29.42 28.03 -11.58
CA GLN A 609 30.19 28.53 -12.71
C GLN A 609 31.51 27.79 -12.84
N GLU A 610 31.86 27.48 -14.09
CA GLU A 610 33.20 27.04 -14.48
C GLU A 610 34.16 28.23 -14.57
N ALA A 611 35.46 27.97 -14.67
CA ALA A 611 36.49 29.01 -14.68
C ALA A 611 36.38 30.00 -15.85
N ASP A 612 35.78 29.57 -16.96
CA ASP A 612 35.54 30.40 -18.13
C ASP A 612 34.27 31.27 -18.01
N GLY A 613 33.52 31.14 -16.90
CA GLY A 613 32.25 31.79 -16.60
C GLY A 613 31.02 31.09 -17.18
N THR A 614 31.17 29.90 -17.76
CA THR A 614 30.05 29.06 -18.20
C THR A 614 29.29 28.52 -16.98
N VAL A 615 27.97 28.65 -16.96
CA VAL A 615 27.13 28.08 -15.90
C VAL A 615 26.83 26.62 -16.19
N ARG A 616 26.72 25.80 -15.13
CA ARG A 616 26.26 24.41 -15.25
C ARG A 616 24.90 24.31 -15.96
N GLY A 617 23.97 25.20 -15.60
CA GLY A 617 22.63 25.25 -16.17
C GLY A 617 21.77 24.02 -15.81
N PHE A 618 20.64 23.89 -16.49
CA PHE A 618 19.74 22.74 -16.42
C PHE A 618 19.99 21.79 -17.59
N ASP A 619 19.68 20.50 -17.43
CA ASP A 619 19.80 19.50 -18.51
C ASP A 619 18.59 19.54 -19.45
N THR A 620 18.40 20.69 -20.06
CA THR A 620 17.34 21.02 -21.00
C THR A 620 17.94 21.60 -22.28
N PRO A 621 17.24 21.54 -23.42
CA PRO A 621 17.69 22.17 -24.66
C PRO A 621 18.12 23.64 -24.53
N THR A 622 17.41 24.42 -23.70
CA THR A 622 17.74 25.84 -23.43
C THR A 622 18.74 26.08 -22.29
N ARG A 623 19.23 25.03 -21.61
CA ARG A 623 20.03 25.11 -20.37
C ARG A 623 19.34 25.87 -19.22
N ARG A 624 18.02 26.05 -19.30
CA ARG A 624 17.16 26.78 -18.35
C ARG A 624 15.99 25.90 -17.94
N VAL A 625 15.22 26.30 -16.93
CA VAL A 625 13.92 25.67 -16.69
C VAL A 625 12.98 25.98 -17.86
N GLU A 626 12.45 24.95 -18.50
CA GLU A 626 11.59 25.07 -19.68
C GLU A 626 10.10 25.13 -19.30
N LEU A 627 9.60 26.35 -19.06
CA LEU A 627 8.15 26.60 -18.96
C LEU A 627 7.46 26.27 -20.29
N TYR A 628 8.18 26.49 -21.39
CA TYR A 628 7.85 26.05 -22.74
C TYR A 628 8.83 24.97 -23.20
N SER A 629 8.38 23.72 -23.30
CA SER A 629 9.28 22.56 -23.51
C SER A 629 9.61 22.37 -24.99
N ALA A 630 10.89 22.49 -25.34
CA ALA A 630 11.35 22.24 -26.71
C ALA A 630 11.20 20.76 -27.10
N ARG A 631 11.50 19.84 -26.15
CA ARG A 631 11.38 18.39 -26.38
C ARG A 631 9.95 17.96 -26.72
N LEU A 632 8.95 18.52 -26.04
CA LEU A 632 7.54 18.21 -26.34
C LEU A 632 7.13 18.73 -27.71
N LEU A 633 7.52 19.96 -28.05
CA LEU A 633 7.25 20.53 -29.37
C LEU A 633 7.87 19.72 -30.50
N GLU A 634 9.12 19.30 -30.35
CA GLU A 634 9.85 18.47 -31.33
C GLU A 634 9.15 17.15 -31.62
N HIS A 635 8.41 16.61 -30.65
CA HIS A 635 7.64 15.37 -30.75
C HIS A 635 6.14 15.61 -31.00
N GLY A 636 5.74 16.83 -31.37
CA GLY A 636 4.36 17.16 -31.77
C GLY A 636 3.37 17.31 -30.61
N HIS A 637 3.84 17.44 -29.38
CA HIS A 637 3.01 17.71 -28.20
C HIS A 637 2.98 19.20 -27.86
N ASP A 638 1.94 19.64 -27.11
CA ASP A 638 1.86 21.02 -26.63
C ASP A 638 3.05 21.33 -25.68
N PRO A 639 3.89 22.33 -26.02
CA PRO A 639 5.01 22.73 -25.17
C PRO A 639 4.59 23.49 -23.91
N LEU A 640 3.35 23.96 -23.78
CA LEU A 640 2.82 24.53 -22.54
C LEU A 640 1.93 23.54 -21.78
N PRO A 641 1.95 23.58 -20.44
CA PRO A 641 1.01 22.80 -19.64
C PRO A 641 -0.44 23.26 -19.83
N ASP A 642 -1.37 22.31 -19.73
CA ASP A 642 -2.80 22.59 -19.76
C ASP A 642 -3.62 21.52 -19.04
N PHE A 643 -4.86 21.86 -18.67
CA PHE A 643 -5.84 20.91 -18.17
C PHE A 643 -6.67 20.34 -19.32
N VAL A 644 -6.71 19.01 -19.39
CA VAL A 644 -7.63 18.27 -20.25
C VAL A 644 -8.61 17.51 -19.35
N PRO A 645 -9.93 17.74 -19.48
CA PRO A 645 -10.91 17.01 -18.70
C PRO A 645 -10.93 15.52 -19.09
N PRO A 646 -11.29 14.62 -18.16
CA PRO A 646 -11.67 13.25 -18.51
C PRO A 646 -12.78 13.24 -19.58
N SER A 647 -12.73 12.31 -20.54
CA SER A 647 -13.55 12.26 -21.78
C SER A 647 -15.02 12.74 -21.63
N ALA A 648 -15.47 13.60 -22.57
CA ALA A 648 -16.75 14.31 -22.54
C ALA A 648 -17.97 13.50 -23.02
N ASP A 649 -17.80 12.39 -23.76
CA ASP A 649 -18.93 11.65 -24.36
C ASP A 649 -19.78 10.84 -23.35
N GLU A 650 -19.33 10.71 -22.10
CA GLU A 650 -19.88 9.79 -21.09
C GLU A 650 -20.83 10.46 -20.07
N GLU A 651 -21.04 11.79 -20.17
CA GLU A 651 -21.63 12.64 -19.13
C GLU A 651 -23.06 12.30 -18.68
N LYS A 652 -23.82 11.50 -19.44
CA LYS A 652 -25.22 11.19 -19.10
C LYS A 652 -25.46 9.84 -18.41
N ALA A 653 -24.56 8.86 -18.57
CA ALA A 653 -24.79 7.49 -18.08
C ALA A 653 -23.94 7.10 -16.87
N LEU A 654 -22.79 7.74 -16.67
CA LEU A 654 -21.82 7.46 -15.58
C LEU A 654 -21.45 8.77 -14.88
N PRO A 655 -22.30 9.28 -13.97
CA PRO A 655 -22.19 10.65 -13.46
C PRO A 655 -21.04 10.85 -12.45
N LEU A 656 -20.53 9.77 -11.87
CA LEU A 656 -19.53 9.82 -10.81
C LEU A 656 -18.10 9.76 -11.36
N ILE A 657 -17.13 10.16 -10.54
CA ILE A 657 -15.70 10.09 -10.85
C ILE A 657 -15.04 9.10 -9.89
N LEU A 658 -14.53 8.01 -10.46
CA LEU A 658 -13.74 6.99 -9.79
C LEU A 658 -12.27 7.41 -9.69
N THR A 659 -11.70 7.22 -8.51
CA THR A 659 -10.26 7.18 -8.28
C THR A 659 -9.90 5.93 -7.47
N THR A 660 -8.65 5.49 -7.57
CA THR A 660 -8.16 4.31 -6.86
C THR A 660 -7.14 4.67 -5.78
N ALA A 661 -7.17 3.94 -4.67
CA ALA A 661 -6.31 4.19 -3.51
C ALA A 661 -5.52 2.96 -3.06
N LYS A 662 -4.30 3.19 -2.56
CA LYS A 662 -3.46 2.19 -1.89
C LYS A 662 -3.97 1.99 -0.46
N SER A 663 -4.11 0.74 -0.03
CA SER A 663 -4.36 0.41 1.38
C SER A 663 -3.14 0.76 2.25
N GLY A 664 -3.39 1.22 3.48
CA GLY A 664 -2.34 1.40 4.50
C GLY A 664 -1.81 0.07 5.08
N TRP A 665 -2.54 -1.03 4.88
CA TRP A 665 -2.27 -2.32 5.51
C TRP A 665 -1.54 -3.30 4.60
N PHE A 666 -1.80 -3.22 3.29
CA PHE A 666 -1.22 -4.12 2.29
C PHE A 666 -0.17 -3.41 1.43
N VAL A 667 0.56 -4.18 0.61
CA VAL A 667 1.47 -3.61 -0.40
C VAL A 667 0.98 -4.07 -1.77
N HIS A 668 0.49 -3.13 -2.58
CA HIS A 668 -0.07 -3.41 -3.91
C HIS A 668 -1.09 -4.57 -3.86
N THR A 669 -0.80 -5.68 -4.54
CA THR A 669 -1.65 -6.87 -4.64
C THR A 669 -1.31 -7.93 -3.58
N SER A 670 -0.33 -7.68 -2.70
CA SER A 670 0.28 -8.67 -1.81
C SER A 670 -0.14 -8.51 -0.34
N HIS A 671 0.14 -9.54 0.46
CA HIS A 671 -0.03 -9.60 1.92
C HIS A 671 -1.47 -9.67 2.42
N ARG A 672 -2.44 -9.93 1.54
CA ARG A 672 -3.85 -10.07 1.93
C ARG A 672 -4.13 -11.42 2.58
N HIS A 673 -3.25 -12.41 2.40
CA HIS A 673 -3.24 -13.68 3.13
C HIS A 673 -2.75 -13.58 4.59
N VAL A 674 -2.06 -12.48 4.94
CA VAL A 674 -1.49 -12.26 6.28
C VAL A 674 -2.62 -11.85 7.23
N ALA A 675 -2.99 -12.74 8.15
CA ALA A 675 -4.12 -12.58 9.05
C ALA A 675 -3.98 -11.35 9.95
N SER A 676 -2.78 -11.08 10.49
CA SER A 676 -2.56 -9.90 11.34
C SER A 676 -2.79 -8.57 10.61
N LEU A 677 -2.59 -8.53 9.29
CA LEU A 677 -2.90 -7.37 8.44
C LEU A 677 -4.35 -7.40 7.97
N ARG A 678 -4.85 -8.57 7.58
CA ARG A 678 -6.20 -8.74 7.03
C ARG A 678 -7.30 -8.46 8.04
N ARG A 679 -7.10 -8.71 9.34
CA ARG A 679 -8.08 -8.31 10.38
C ARG A 679 -8.40 -6.81 10.32
N LYS A 680 -7.41 -5.97 10.02
CA LYS A 680 -7.54 -4.50 9.97
C LYS A 680 -8.28 -3.98 8.73
N ALA A 681 -8.41 -4.83 7.70
CA ALA A 681 -9.16 -4.56 6.47
C ALA A 681 -9.63 -5.90 5.88
N PRO A 682 -10.71 -6.48 6.41
CA PRO A 682 -11.10 -7.86 6.12
C PRO A 682 -11.67 -8.06 4.72
N ASP A 683 -12.27 -7.02 4.14
CA ASP A 683 -13.02 -7.08 2.90
C ASP A 683 -12.57 -5.96 1.94
N PRO A 684 -12.72 -6.15 0.61
CA PRO A 684 -12.42 -5.11 -0.37
C PRO A 684 -13.35 -3.92 -0.19
N ALA A 685 -12.82 -2.69 -0.23
CA ALA A 685 -13.60 -1.49 0.12
C ALA A 685 -13.75 -0.48 -1.03
N VAL A 686 -14.90 0.20 -1.03
CA VAL A 686 -15.17 1.42 -1.80
C VAL A 686 -15.69 2.51 -0.87
N GLU A 687 -15.06 3.68 -0.89
CA GLU A 687 -15.51 4.83 -0.10
C GLU A 687 -16.40 5.76 -0.92
N ILE A 688 -17.52 6.17 -0.31
CA ILE A 688 -18.48 7.13 -0.86
C ILE A 688 -18.97 8.09 0.24
N SER A 689 -19.51 9.25 -0.16
CA SER A 689 -20.13 10.19 0.79
C SER A 689 -21.47 9.66 1.33
N PRO A 690 -21.92 10.13 2.50
CA PRO A 690 -23.26 9.84 3.03
C PRO A 690 -24.37 10.24 2.06
N ASP A 691 -24.23 11.38 1.37
CA ASP A 691 -25.22 11.87 0.42
C ASP A 691 -25.34 10.94 -0.78
N LEU A 692 -24.21 10.51 -1.36
CA LEU A 692 -24.22 9.56 -2.47
C LEU A 692 -24.83 8.22 -2.05
N ALA A 693 -24.49 7.74 -0.85
CA ALA A 693 -25.04 6.52 -0.29
C ALA A 693 -26.57 6.60 -0.14
N ALA A 694 -27.09 7.71 0.39
CA ALA A 694 -28.53 7.95 0.52
C ALA A 694 -29.22 7.97 -0.85
N VAL A 695 -28.65 8.65 -1.86
CA VAL A 695 -29.21 8.71 -3.22
C VAL A 695 -29.21 7.34 -3.90
N ARG A 696 -28.20 6.50 -3.65
CA ARG A 696 -28.07 5.16 -4.26
C ARG A 696 -28.68 4.03 -3.45
N GLY A 697 -29.26 4.31 -2.28
CA GLY A 697 -29.83 3.30 -1.39
C GLY A 697 -28.76 2.33 -0.84
N LEU A 698 -27.57 2.85 -0.54
CA LEU A 698 -26.44 2.10 0.01
C LEU A 698 -26.22 2.48 1.47
N ALA A 699 -25.74 1.52 2.26
CA ALA A 699 -25.34 1.73 3.65
C ALA A 699 -23.93 1.21 3.94
N ALA A 700 -23.37 1.58 5.09
CA ALA A 700 -22.03 1.15 5.51
C ALA A 700 -21.95 -0.38 5.61
N GLY A 701 -21.01 -1.01 4.92
CA GLY A 701 -20.83 -2.45 4.92
C GLY A 701 -21.72 -3.21 3.95
N ASP A 702 -22.54 -2.53 3.13
CA ASP A 702 -23.22 -3.15 1.99
C ASP A 702 -22.21 -3.51 0.89
N TRP A 703 -22.49 -4.56 0.14
CA TRP A 703 -21.87 -4.84 -1.13
C TRP A 703 -22.45 -3.94 -2.21
N ALA A 704 -21.57 -3.33 -2.99
CA ALA A 704 -21.91 -2.52 -4.15
C ALA A 704 -21.11 -2.99 -5.36
N GLU A 705 -21.70 -2.81 -6.53
CA GLU A 705 -21.02 -2.92 -7.80
C GLU A 705 -20.56 -1.53 -8.24
N VAL A 706 -19.26 -1.37 -8.47
CA VAL A 706 -18.69 -0.18 -9.13
C VAL A 706 -18.51 -0.52 -10.60
N ARG A 707 -19.21 0.21 -11.46
CA ARG A 707 -19.27 -0.03 -12.90
C ARG A 707 -18.69 1.13 -13.68
N THR A 708 -17.90 0.83 -14.70
CA THR A 708 -17.43 1.78 -15.71
C THR A 708 -17.96 1.34 -17.08
N ARG A 709 -17.52 2.02 -18.15
CA ARG A 709 -17.79 1.60 -19.52
C ARG A 709 -17.21 0.21 -19.84
N ASP A 710 -16.05 -0.11 -19.27
CA ASP A 710 -15.24 -1.25 -19.69
C ASP A 710 -15.39 -2.48 -18.78
N GLY A 711 -16.02 -2.34 -17.61
CA GLY A 711 -16.31 -3.47 -16.72
C GLY A 711 -16.90 -3.07 -15.38
N ALA A 712 -16.89 -4.02 -14.44
CA ALA A 712 -17.40 -3.81 -13.09
C ALA A 712 -16.61 -4.62 -12.05
N ALA A 713 -16.64 -4.16 -10.79
CA ALA A 713 -16.08 -4.86 -9.64
C ALA A 713 -16.99 -4.73 -8.42
N ARG A 714 -16.97 -5.74 -7.54
CA ARG A 714 -17.77 -5.78 -6.31
C ARG A 714 -16.92 -5.42 -5.11
N LEU A 715 -17.34 -4.38 -4.39
CA LEU A 715 -16.62 -3.80 -3.26
C LEU A 715 -17.60 -3.51 -2.11
N ARG A 716 -17.09 -3.45 -0.89
CA ARG A 716 -17.87 -3.19 0.31
C ARG A 716 -17.87 -1.70 0.64
N VAL A 717 -19.04 -1.13 0.83
CA VAL A 717 -19.26 0.30 1.01
C VAL A 717 -18.71 0.77 2.35
N HIS A 718 -17.82 1.74 2.32
CA HIS A 718 -17.36 2.49 3.48
C HIS A 718 -17.86 3.94 3.35
N ILE A 719 -18.54 4.45 4.36
CA ILE A 719 -19.06 5.82 4.34
C ILE A 719 -17.97 6.77 4.82
N ASN A 720 -17.59 7.72 3.98
CA ASN A 720 -16.62 8.75 4.30
C ASN A 720 -17.29 10.14 4.19
N PRO A 721 -17.62 10.78 5.33
CA PRO A 721 -18.33 12.08 5.33
C PRO A 721 -17.50 13.23 4.75
N ALA A 722 -16.19 13.05 4.60
CA ALA A 722 -15.33 14.06 4.00
C ALA A 722 -15.39 14.06 2.47
N LEU A 723 -15.83 12.98 1.83
CA LEU A 723 -15.86 12.86 0.37
C LEU A 723 -16.95 13.73 -0.27
N ASP A 724 -16.65 14.22 -1.48
CA ASP A 724 -17.64 14.85 -2.34
C ASP A 724 -18.63 13.82 -2.91
N ALA A 725 -19.90 14.19 -3.08
CA ALA A 725 -20.95 13.28 -3.56
C ALA A 725 -20.76 12.79 -5.00
N ALA A 726 -19.93 13.45 -5.80
CA ALA A 726 -19.58 12.98 -7.14
C ALA A 726 -18.34 12.08 -7.19
N THR A 727 -17.68 11.83 -6.05
CA THR A 727 -16.39 11.09 -6.00
C THR A 727 -16.56 9.70 -5.38
N VAL A 728 -15.99 8.70 -6.04
CA VAL A 728 -15.91 7.31 -5.56
C VAL A 728 -14.44 6.91 -5.44
N VAL A 729 -14.04 6.38 -4.28
CA VAL A 729 -12.65 5.95 -4.05
C VAL A 729 -12.60 4.43 -3.81
N ALA A 730 -12.07 3.68 -4.77
CA ALA A 730 -11.96 2.23 -4.67
C ALA A 730 -10.56 1.77 -4.23
N GLU A 731 -10.48 0.78 -3.33
CA GLU A 731 -9.22 0.10 -3.07
C GLU A 731 -8.86 -0.87 -4.20
N PHE A 732 -7.59 -0.88 -4.62
CA PHE A 732 -7.12 -1.84 -5.64
C PHE A 732 -6.31 -3.00 -5.06
N GLY A 733 -6.15 -4.06 -5.85
CA GLY A 733 -5.24 -5.18 -5.58
C GLY A 733 -5.86 -6.39 -4.89
N TRP A 734 -7.19 -6.51 -4.92
CA TRP A 734 -7.94 -7.59 -4.27
C TRP A 734 -8.08 -8.82 -5.18
N TRP A 735 -7.70 -9.98 -4.63
CA TRP A 735 -7.82 -11.31 -5.27
C TRP A 735 -7.59 -12.43 -4.25
N GLU A 736 -6.71 -12.19 -3.28
CA GLU A 736 -6.15 -13.20 -2.37
C GLU A 736 -7.08 -13.56 -1.20
N ALA A 737 -7.14 -14.87 -0.90
CA ALA A 737 -7.79 -15.42 0.28
C ALA A 737 -7.02 -15.09 1.57
N CYS A 738 -7.70 -15.23 2.72
CA CYS A 738 -7.06 -15.30 4.04
C CYS A 738 -7.73 -16.43 4.84
N THR A 739 -7.22 -17.66 4.63
CA THR A 739 -7.74 -18.87 5.26
C THR A 739 -7.81 -18.78 6.79
N PRO A 740 -6.83 -18.21 7.52
CA PRO A 740 -6.95 -18.09 8.98
C PRO A 740 -8.07 -17.15 9.46
N LEU A 741 -8.72 -16.41 8.55
CA LEU A 741 -9.91 -15.59 8.85
C LEU A 741 -11.14 -16.07 8.05
N GLY A 742 -11.12 -17.29 7.50
CA GLY A 742 -12.23 -17.83 6.72
C GLY A 742 -12.58 -16.98 5.48
N ARG A 743 -11.65 -16.16 4.98
CA ARG A 743 -11.86 -15.33 3.78
C ARG A 743 -11.38 -16.09 2.56
N ILE A 744 -12.26 -16.19 1.56
CA ILE A 744 -11.97 -16.89 0.29
C ILE A 744 -11.33 -15.94 -0.73
N ALA A 745 -10.67 -16.52 -1.73
CA ALA A 745 -10.13 -15.78 -2.88
C ALA A 745 -11.27 -15.33 -3.79
N THR A 746 -11.09 -14.18 -4.45
CA THR A 746 -12.01 -13.66 -5.46
C THR A 746 -11.40 -13.82 -6.85
N GLY A 747 -12.24 -14.01 -7.89
CA GLY A 747 -11.76 -13.99 -9.27
C GLY A 747 -11.04 -12.68 -9.60
N THR A 748 -10.03 -12.72 -10.46
CA THR A 748 -9.29 -11.53 -10.92
C THR A 748 -10.05 -10.72 -11.97
N HIS A 749 -11.03 -11.35 -12.63
CA HIS A 749 -11.96 -10.77 -13.59
C HIS A 749 -13.30 -11.52 -13.51
N GLY A 750 -14.30 -11.06 -14.27
CA GLY A 750 -15.64 -11.67 -14.31
C GLY A 750 -16.60 -11.06 -13.28
N PRO A 751 -17.85 -11.55 -13.22
CA PRO A 751 -18.96 -10.89 -12.53
C PRO A 751 -18.78 -10.77 -11.01
N ASP A 752 -17.98 -11.65 -10.39
CA ASP A 752 -17.75 -11.70 -8.94
C ASP A 752 -16.38 -11.13 -8.53
N THR A 753 -15.67 -10.45 -9.45
CA THR A 753 -14.33 -9.92 -9.14
C THR A 753 -14.39 -8.76 -8.15
N ALA A 754 -13.43 -8.75 -7.22
CA ALA A 754 -13.15 -7.59 -6.37
C ALA A 754 -11.96 -6.77 -6.87
N ASN A 755 -11.35 -7.15 -8.00
CA ASN A 755 -10.25 -6.42 -8.59
C ASN A 755 -10.79 -5.23 -9.40
N ILE A 756 -10.74 -4.02 -8.82
CA ILE A 756 -11.21 -2.81 -9.50
C ILE A 756 -10.55 -2.57 -10.86
N ASN A 757 -9.31 -3.03 -11.07
CA ASN A 757 -8.62 -2.87 -12.35
C ASN A 757 -9.22 -3.73 -13.48
N ALA A 758 -10.05 -4.73 -13.15
CA ALA A 758 -10.85 -5.45 -14.15
C ALA A 758 -12.01 -4.60 -14.70
N ALA A 759 -12.35 -3.50 -14.02
CA ALA A 759 -13.31 -2.50 -14.47
C ALA A 759 -12.65 -1.29 -15.13
N LEU A 760 -11.34 -1.31 -15.42
CA LEU A 760 -10.61 -0.18 -15.98
C LEU A 760 -9.95 -0.60 -17.29
N SER A 761 -9.76 0.34 -18.21
CA SER A 761 -9.16 0.10 -19.51
C SER A 761 -7.97 1.01 -19.79
N ASP A 762 -7.03 0.54 -20.61
CA ASP A 762 -5.92 1.31 -21.15
C ASP A 762 -6.13 1.79 -22.59
N ALA A 763 -7.36 1.67 -23.11
CA ALA A 763 -7.72 2.07 -24.47
C ALA A 763 -7.40 3.56 -24.73
N ALA A 764 -7.70 4.42 -23.76
CA ALA A 764 -7.22 5.80 -23.70
C ALA A 764 -6.05 5.88 -22.71
N ARG A 765 -4.99 6.62 -23.06
CA ARG A 765 -3.79 6.78 -22.22
C ARG A 765 -3.11 8.11 -22.50
N ASP A 766 -2.26 8.54 -21.57
CA ASP A 766 -1.45 9.75 -21.75
C ASP A 766 -0.56 9.62 -23.00
N PRO A 767 -0.60 10.58 -23.94
CA PRO A 767 0.03 10.42 -25.26
C PRO A 767 1.56 10.54 -25.23
N VAL A 768 2.16 11.01 -24.14
CA VAL A 768 3.62 11.14 -24.01
C VAL A 768 4.20 9.91 -23.32
N SER A 769 3.53 9.46 -22.26
CA SER A 769 4.04 8.45 -21.33
C SER A 769 3.42 7.07 -21.46
N GLY A 770 2.26 6.99 -22.09
CA GLY A 770 1.42 5.80 -22.06
C GLY A 770 0.71 5.57 -20.73
N SER A 771 0.66 6.56 -19.83
CA SER A 771 0.01 6.39 -18.53
C SER A 771 -1.46 6.00 -18.65
N VAL A 772 -1.80 4.94 -17.91
CA VAL A 772 -3.10 4.27 -17.97
C VAL A 772 -4.07 4.91 -16.97
N PRO A 773 -5.33 5.17 -17.36
CA PRO A 773 -6.34 5.71 -16.47
C PRO A 773 -6.79 4.68 -15.45
N LEU A 774 -6.13 4.70 -14.29
CA LEU A 774 -6.59 4.03 -13.05
C LEU A 774 -7.32 5.00 -12.11
N ARG A 775 -7.38 6.28 -12.51
CA ARG A 775 -7.97 7.40 -11.77
C ARG A 775 -8.65 8.34 -12.75
N ALA A 776 -9.54 9.18 -12.20
CA ALA A 776 -10.33 10.14 -12.96
C ALA A 776 -11.14 9.47 -14.08
N VAL A 777 -11.70 8.29 -13.79
CA VAL A 777 -12.53 7.50 -14.72
C VAL A 777 -13.99 7.69 -14.36
N ARG A 778 -14.88 7.81 -15.35
CA ARG A 778 -16.32 7.91 -15.09
C ARG A 778 -16.87 6.57 -14.60
N CYS A 779 -17.76 6.60 -13.61
CA CYS A 779 -18.37 5.40 -13.07
C CYS A 779 -19.81 5.60 -12.60
N GLU A 780 -20.43 4.49 -12.22
CA GLU A 780 -21.66 4.40 -11.44
C GLU A 780 -21.45 3.38 -10.31
N ILE A 781 -22.17 3.56 -9.20
CA ILE A 781 -22.19 2.63 -8.07
C ILE A 781 -23.62 2.20 -7.75
N MET A 782 -23.84 0.88 -7.63
CA MET A 782 -25.17 0.31 -7.44
C MET A 782 -25.17 -0.72 -6.30
N PRO A 783 -26.27 -0.84 -5.53
CA PRO A 783 -26.42 -1.90 -4.54
C PRO A 783 -26.47 -3.29 -5.20
N LEU A 784 -26.05 -4.30 -4.45
CA LEU A 784 -26.19 -5.71 -4.82
C LEU A 784 -27.24 -6.39 -3.92
N PRO A 785 -28.52 -6.43 -4.31
CA PRO A 785 -29.61 -6.87 -3.42
C PRO A 785 -29.42 -8.29 -2.87
N GLU A 786 -28.92 -9.21 -3.70
CA GLU A 786 -28.67 -10.59 -3.29
C GLU A 786 -27.57 -10.69 -2.23
N ALA A 787 -26.45 -9.98 -2.43
CA ALA A 787 -25.33 -9.95 -1.49
C ALA A 787 -25.64 -9.15 -0.20
N ASN A 788 -26.64 -8.27 -0.26
CA ASN A 788 -27.09 -7.45 0.86
C ASN A 788 -28.34 -8.00 1.56
N ARG A 789 -28.84 -9.16 1.14
CA ARG A 789 -30.06 -9.76 1.70
C ARG A 789 -29.98 -9.84 3.22
N GLY A 790 -30.95 -9.21 3.89
CA GLY A 790 -31.10 -9.25 5.34
C GLY A 790 -30.12 -8.40 6.14
N ARG A 791 -29.20 -7.67 5.50
CA ARG A 791 -28.33 -6.69 6.18
C ARG A 791 -29.15 -5.52 6.72
N TRP A 792 -28.68 -4.93 7.81
CA TRP A 792 -29.25 -3.71 8.40
C TRP A 792 -28.14 -2.83 8.98
N GLN A 793 -28.50 -1.60 9.41
CA GLN A 793 -27.62 -0.66 10.10
C GLN A 793 -28.12 -0.37 11.50
N GLY A 794 -27.19 -0.11 12.41
CA GLY A 794 -27.51 0.20 13.81
C GLY A 794 -28.27 -0.94 14.48
N GLU A 795 -29.29 -0.59 15.27
CA GLU A 795 -30.05 -1.56 16.06
C GLU A 795 -31.31 -2.00 15.32
N ARG A 796 -31.56 -3.32 15.29
CA ARG A 796 -32.81 -3.92 14.80
C ARG A 796 -33.49 -4.70 15.93
N ARG A 797 -34.82 -4.65 15.99
CA ARG A 797 -35.62 -5.35 17.00
C ARG A 797 -35.80 -6.82 16.66
N PHE A 798 -35.67 -7.66 17.67
CA PHE A 798 -35.86 -9.10 17.60
C PHE A 798 -36.77 -9.57 18.73
N ILE A 799 -37.58 -10.59 18.43
CA ILE A 799 -38.42 -11.31 19.38
C ILE A 799 -37.71 -12.62 19.75
N VAL A 800 -37.70 -12.96 21.03
CA VAL A 800 -37.32 -14.27 21.51
C VAL A 800 -38.41 -15.26 21.11
N SER A 801 -38.17 -16.08 20.10
CA SER A 801 -39.14 -17.09 19.63
C SER A 801 -39.11 -18.37 20.47
N ASP A 802 -37.95 -18.69 21.04
CA ASP A 802 -37.76 -19.82 21.95
C ASP A 802 -36.67 -19.51 22.97
N ALA A 803 -36.86 -19.97 24.20
CA ALA A 803 -35.93 -19.80 25.31
C ALA A 803 -35.90 -21.05 26.18
N HIS A 804 -34.78 -21.76 26.23
CA HIS A 804 -34.66 -22.99 27.00
C HIS A 804 -33.34 -23.07 27.77
N ALA A 805 -33.32 -23.87 28.84
CA ALA A 805 -32.10 -24.16 29.58
C ALA A 805 -31.19 -25.06 28.74
N ALA A 806 -29.97 -24.59 28.47
CA ALA A 806 -28.94 -25.36 27.77
C ALA A 806 -28.07 -26.18 28.74
N ASP A 807 -27.94 -25.71 30.00
CA ASP A 807 -27.38 -26.42 31.14
C ASP A 807 -27.88 -25.76 32.45
N ALA A 808 -27.32 -26.13 33.62
CA ALA A 808 -27.75 -25.59 34.91
C ALA A 808 -27.55 -24.06 35.07
N GLN A 809 -26.68 -23.44 34.27
CA GLN A 809 -26.28 -22.03 34.35
C GLN A 809 -26.36 -21.28 33.02
N THR A 810 -26.65 -21.96 31.91
CA THR A 810 -26.73 -21.38 30.56
C THR A 810 -28.14 -21.45 30.01
N ARG A 811 -28.62 -20.33 29.48
CA ARG A 811 -29.89 -20.22 28.75
C ARG A 811 -29.61 -19.99 27.27
N ALA A 812 -30.24 -20.77 26.39
CA ALA A 812 -30.19 -20.57 24.95
C ALA A 812 -31.44 -19.83 24.48
N LEU A 813 -31.25 -18.85 23.60
CA LEU A 813 -32.31 -18.02 23.05
C LEU A 813 -32.29 -18.13 21.53
N THR A 814 -33.48 -18.31 20.93
CA THR A 814 -33.69 -18.21 19.48
C THR A 814 -34.41 -16.91 19.18
N LEU A 815 -33.91 -16.17 18.20
CA LEU A 815 -34.25 -14.79 17.91
C LEU A 815 -34.74 -14.68 16.47
N VAL A 816 -35.92 -14.08 16.29
CA VAL A 816 -36.50 -13.74 14.98
C VAL A 816 -36.64 -12.23 14.86
N PRO A 817 -36.41 -11.63 13.68
CA PRO A 817 -36.70 -10.22 13.48
C PRO A 817 -38.18 -9.91 13.73
N GLU A 818 -38.45 -8.86 14.52
CA GLU A 818 -39.84 -8.42 14.81
C GLU A 818 -40.59 -8.03 13.53
N ASP A 819 -39.87 -7.47 12.56
CA ASP A 819 -40.38 -7.05 11.25
C ASP A 819 -40.56 -8.20 10.25
N GLY A 820 -40.17 -9.43 10.60
CA GLY A 820 -40.20 -10.61 9.72
C GLY A 820 -39.22 -10.55 8.53
N GLY A 821 -38.32 -9.56 8.46
CA GLY A 821 -37.39 -9.40 7.36
C GLY A 821 -36.26 -10.44 7.36
N ALA A 822 -35.56 -10.60 6.24
CA ALA A 822 -34.48 -11.59 6.10
C ALA A 822 -33.29 -11.35 7.06
N LEU A 823 -32.49 -12.39 7.26
CA LEU A 823 -31.20 -12.34 7.97
C LEU A 823 -30.04 -12.56 6.99
N PRO A 824 -28.88 -11.93 7.24
CA PRO A 824 -27.69 -12.10 6.41
C PRO A 824 -27.02 -13.44 6.69
N ASP A 825 -26.28 -13.93 5.69
CA ASP A 825 -25.31 -15.01 5.93
C ASP A 825 -24.21 -14.50 6.87
N VAL A 826 -23.73 -15.38 7.75
CA VAL A 826 -22.67 -15.10 8.72
C VAL A 826 -21.52 -16.07 8.54
N LEU A 827 -20.32 -15.66 8.93
CA LEU A 827 -19.20 -16.58 9.07
C LEU A 827 -19.23 -17.23 10.46
N PRO A 828 -18.89 -18.52 10.59
CA PRO A 828 -18.85 -19.16 11.90
C PRO A 828 -17.89 -18.42 12.85
N GLY A 829 -18.30 -18.28 14.11
CA GLY A 829 -17.53 -17.55 15.12
C GLY A 829 -17.84 -16.05 15.23
N GLN A 830 -18.63 -15.50 14.30
CA GLN A 830 -19.14 -14.14 14.42
C GLN A 830 -20.12 -13.98 15.61
N HIS A 831 -20.28 -12.74 16.05
CA HIS A 831 -21.12 -12.37 17.17
C HIS A 831 -22.08 -11.24 16.81
N VAL A 832 -23.10 -11.06 17.64
CA VAL A 832 -24.00 -9.90 17.61
C VAL A 832 -23.87 -9.15 18.92
N VAL A 833 -24.02 -7.82 18.87
CA VAL A 833 -24.13 -6.99 20.07
C VAL A 833 -25.59 -6.92 20.47
N VAL A 834 -25.89 -7.25 21.73
CA VAL A 834 -27.24 -7.32 22.29
C VAL A 834 -27.47 -6.19 23.28
N ARG A 835 -28.65 -5.54 23.18
CA ARG A 835 -29.18 -4.60 24.18
C ARG A 835 -30.63 -4.94 24.52
N LEU A 836 -31.06 -4.60 25.74
CA LEU A 836 -32.46 -4.75 26.16
C LEU A 836 -33.30 -3.49 25.88
N GLN A 837 -32.66 -2.33 25.76
CA GLN A 837 -33.30 -1.04 25.51
C GLN A 837 -32.33 -0.12 24.77
N GLN A 838 -32.87 0.79 23.94
CA GLN A 838 -32.06 1.74 23.17
C GLN A 838 -31.21 2.60 24.10
N GLY A 839 -29.92 2.76 23.79
CA GLY A 839 -28.97 3.50 24.62
C GLY A 839 -28.63 2.84 25.97
N GLY A 840 -29.16 1.64 26.25
CA GLY A 840 -28.80 0.85 27.43
C GLY A 840 -27.47 0.10 27.28
N PRO A 841 -26.98 -0.59 28.33
CA PRO A 841 -25.74 -1.36 28.27
C PRO A 841 -25.79 -2.44 27.19
N ALA A 842 -24.65 -2.70 26.56
CA ALA A 842 -24.49 -3.65 25.47
C ALA A 842 -23.53 -4.78 25.82
N ARG A 843 -23.75 -5.96 25.23
CA ARG A 843 -22.79 -7.08 25.32
C ARG A 843 -22.81 -7.92 24.06
N ALA A 844 -21.63 -8.34 23.63
CA ALA A 844 -21.47 -9.22 22.48
C ALA A 844 -21.70 -10.69 22.87
N TYR A 845 -22.42 -11.42 22.00
CA TYR A 845 -22.69 -12.85 22.13
C TYR A 845 -22.43 -13.54 20.80
N SER A 846 -21.64 -14.63 20.80
CA SER A 846 -21.44 -15.45 19.60
C SER A 846 -22.77 -16.02 19.12
N LEU A 847 -22.93 -16.04 17.81
CA LEU A 847 -23.98 -16.83 17.18
C LEU A 847 -23.63 -18.32 17.36
N THR A 848 -24.66 -19.13 17.64
CA THR A 848 -24.54 -20.57 17.90
C THR A 848 -25.28 -21.42 16.87
N GLY A 849 -26.12 -20.80 16.03
CA GLY A 849 -26.91 -21.46 15.00
C GLY A 849 -26.19 -21.62 13.65
N PRO A 850 -26.88 -22.17 12.64
CA PRO A 850 -26.36 -22.36 11.29
C PRO A 850 -25.95 -21.03 10.64
N PRO A 851 -24.77 -20.96 9.99
CA PRO A 851 -24.24 -19.71 9.45
C PRO A 851 -24.83 -19.26 8.11
N ALA A 852 -25.30 -20.19 7.28
CA ALA A 852 -25.78 -19.91 5.93
C ALA A 852 -27.32 -19.87 5.87
N ALA A 853 -27.85 -18.86 5.18
CA ALA A 853 -29.28 -18.59 5.01
C ALA A 853 -30.11 -18.74 6.30
N PRO A 854 -29.69 -18.11 7.42
CA PRO A 854 -30.37 -18.29 8.70
C PRO A 854 -31.80 -17.75 8.63
N ARG A 855 -32.75 -18.50 9.20
CA ARG A 855 -34.13 -18.01 9.46
C ARG A 855 -34.25 -17.37 10.85
N THR A 856 -33.35 -17.73 11.75
CA THR A 856 -33.29 -17.27 13.13
C THR A 856 -31.83 -17.05 13.51
N PHE A 857 -31.58 -16.16 14.45
CA PHE A 857 -30.31 -16.15 15.18
C PHE A 857 -30.45 -16.89 16.50
N SER A 858 -29.37 -17.50 16.97
CA SER A 858 -29.36 -18.21 18.24
C SER A 858 -28.13 -17.83 19.05
N ILE A 859 -28.32 -17.51 20.32
CA ILE A 859 -27.25 -17.18 21.27
C ILE A 859 -27.38 -18.04 22.53
N ALA A 860 -26.27 -18.29 23.22
CA ALA A 860 -26.28 -18.95 24.52
C ALA A 860 -25.60 -18.08 25.58
N VAL A 861 -26.29 -17.88 26.70
CA VAL A 861 -25.92 -16.90 27.73
C VAL A 861 -25.75 -17.60 29.06
N ARG A 862 -24.56 -17.50 29.66
CA ARG A 862 -24.24 -18.08 30.99
C ARG A 862 -24.32 -17.04 32.11
N ARG A 863 -24.81 -17.41 33.29
CA ARG A 863 -24.85 -16.54 34.48
C ARG A 863 -23.42 -16.24 34.91
N ASN A 864 -23.14 -14.97 35.19
CA ASN A 864 -21.85 -14.58 35.78
C ASN A 864 -22.02 -14.44 37.30
N PRO A 865 -21.49 -15.37 38.12
CA PRO A 865 -21.63 -15.30 39.58
C PRO A 865 -20.69 -14.27 40.24
N ALA A 866 -19.73 -13.68 39.53
CA ALA A 866 -18.68 -12.83 40.10
C ALA A 866 -19.01 -11.33 40.17
N CYS A 867 -20.20 -10.88 39.75
CA CYS A 867 -20.57 -9.46 39.67
C CYS A 867 -21.74 -9.14 40.61
N ALA A 868 -21.60 -9.46 41.90
CA ALA A 868 -22.55 -9.00 42.92
C ALA A 868 -22.40 -7.50 43.25
N ASP A 869 -21.30 -6.86 42.84
CA ASP A 869 -21.00 -5.46 43.12
C ASP A 869 -20.70 -4.66 41.82
N GLY A 870 -21.65 -3.81 41.39
CA GLY A 870 -21.37 -2.56 40.66
C GLY A 870 -20.95 -2.56 39.19
N GLU A 871 -20.63 -3.67 38.51
CA GLU A 871 -20.30 -3.66 37.08
C GLU A 871 -21.53 -3.89 36.16
N GLU A 872 -21.89 -2.90 35.34
CA GLU A 872 -23.08 -2.90 34.43
C GLU A 872 -23.15 -4.10 33.46
N ALA A 873 -22.01 -4.69 33.06
CA ALA A 873 -21.97 -5.82 32.12
C ALA A 873 -22.41 -7.17 32.73
N GLY A 874 -22.20 -7.37 34.04
CA GLY A 874 -22.68 -8.55 34.76
C GLY A 874 -24.21 -8.55 34.90
N PHE A 875 -24.78 -7.37 35.13
CA PHE A 875 -26.22 -7.13 35.24
C PHE A 875 -26.98 -7.52 33.96
N LEU A 876 -26.48 -7.14 32.79
CA LEU A 876 -27.11 -7.45 31.50
C LEU A 876 -27.21 -8.97 31.24
N SER A 877 -26.21 -9.73 31.67
CA SER A 877 -26.17 -11.19 31.49
C SER A 877 -27.27 -11.91 32.28
N HIS A 878 -27.54 -11.44 33.50
CA HIS A 878 -28.64 -11.96 34.32
C HIS A 878 -30.00 -11.60 33.73
N ARG A 879 -30.17 -10.34 33.30
CA ARG A 879 -31.42 -9.87 32.69
C ARG A 879 -31.75 -10.59 31.37
N ILE A 880 -30.75 -10.87 30.53
CA ILE A 880 -30.97 -11.65 29.30
C ILE A 880 -31.39 -13.09 29.62
N GLN A 881 -30.94 -13.66 30.73
CA GLN A 881 -31.40 -14.99 31.17
C GLN A 881 -32.83 -15.01 31.71
N GLU A 882 -33.41 -13.87 32.04
CA GLU A 882 -34.81 -13.78 32.49
C GLU A 882 -35.78 -13.67 31.31
N LEU A 883 -35.28 -13.49 30.07
CA LEU A 883 -36.12 -13.36 28.89
C LEU A 883 -36.85 -14.66 28.56
N GLU A 884 -38.16 -14.55 28.36
CA GLU A 884 -39.06 -15.61 27.93
C GLU A 884 -39.44 -15.47 26.46
N ALA A 885 -40.07 -16.51 25.90
CA ALA A 885 -40.64 -16.42 24.56
C ALA A 885 -41.68 -15.29 24.49
N GLY A 886 -41.53 -14.41 23.49
CA GLY A 886 -42.33 -13.19 23.32
C GLY A 886 -41.64 -11.90 23.76
N ASP A 887 -40.57 -11.98 24.55
CA ASP A 887 -39.81 -10.79 24.94
C ASP A 887 -38.99 -10.24 23.75
N THR A 888 -38.70 -8.94 23.79
CA THR A 888 -37.98 -8.23 22.73
C THR A 888 -36.60 -7.78 23.16
N LEU A 889 -35.67 -7.75 22.21
CA LEU A 889 -34.33 -7.19 22.38
C LEU A 889 -33.84 -6.51 21.09
N LEU A 890 -32.70 -5.83 21.18
CA LEU A 890 -32.07 -5.13 20.05
C LEU A 890 -30.75 -5.79 19.69
N LEU A 891 -30.54 -6.00 18.38
CA LEU A 891 -29.29 -6.51 17.82
C LEU A 891 -28.64 -5.51 16.86
N GLU A 892 -27.32 -5.39 16.96
CA GLU A 892 -26.48 -4.84 15.88
C GLU A 892 -26.11 -5.94 14.86
N PRO A 893 -25.73 -5.58 13.61
CA PRO A 893 -25.40 -6.55 12.58
C PRO A 893 -24.27 -7.51 13.00
N PRO A 894 -24.24 -8.75 12.49
CA PRO A 894 -23.18 -9.70 12.81
C PRO A 894 -21.80 -9.15 12.46
N ALA A 895 -20.87 -9.26 13.41
CA ALA A 895 -19.52 -8.71 13.33
C ALA A 895 -18.47 -9.71 13.85
N GLY A 896 -17.20 -9.33 13.73
CA GLY A 896 -16.06 -10.10 14.22
C GLY A 896 -15.24 -10.79 13.13
N VAL A 897 -13.94 -10.95 13.44
CA VAL A 897 -12.91 -11.58 12.59
C VAL A 897 -12.39 -12.90 13.17
N PHE A 898 -12.93 -13.36 14.31
CA PHE A 898 -12.69 -14.69 14.85
C PHE A 898 -13.51 -15.73 14.07
N THR A 899 -13.09 -15.98 12.84
CA THR A 899 -13.86 -16.77 11.88
C THR A 899 -13.05 -17.97 11.37
N PRO A 900 -13.08 -19.11 12.08
CA PRO A 900 -12.36 -20.30 11.65
C PRO A 900 -12.77 -20.74 10.24
N PRO A 901 -11.82 -21.13 9.37
CA PRO A 901 -12.15 -21.56 8.02
C PRO A 901 -12.91 -22.88 8.06
N VAL A 902 -13.97 -22.99 7.26
CA VAL A 902 -14.75 -24.24 7.10
C VAL A 902 -14.10 -25.21 6.10
N ASP A 903 -13.17 -24.71 5.29
CA ASP A 903 -12.38 -25.44 4.31
C ASP A 903 -10.86 -25.40 4.63
N GLY A 904 -10.07 -26.17 3.89
CA GLY A 904 -8.61 -26.15 3.95
C GLY A 904 -7.93 -27.42 4.45
N THR A 905 -6.60 -27.43 4.36
CA THR A 905 -5.74 -28.59 4.61
C THR A 905 -5.05 -28.58 5.98
N ARG A 906 -4.86 -27.41 6.58
CA ARG A 906 -4.23 -27.28 7.91
C ARG A 906 -5.17 -27.83 8.99
N PRO A 907 -4.67 -28.57 10.00
CA PRO A 907 -5.49 -28.97 11.13
C PRO A 907 -6.00 -27.76 11.94
N LEU A 908 -7.14 -27.91 12.61
CA LEU A 908 -7.68 -26.89 13.52
C LEU A 908 -7.64 -27.38 14.97
N LEU A 909 -7.23 -26.48 15.86
CA LEU A 909 -7.31 -26.66 17.30
C LEU A 909 -8.29 -25.64 17.89
N LEU A 910 -9.49 -26.10 18.23
CA LEU A 910 -10.53 -25.28 18.85
C LEU A 910 -10.44 -25.47 20.37
N ILE A 911 -10.14 -24.41 21.13
CA ILE A 911 -9.89 -24.48 22.57
C ILE A 911 -10.88 -23.60 23.32
N ALA A 912 -11.73 -24.21 24.13
CA ALA A 912 -12.73 -23.51 24.92
C ALA A 912 -12.67 -23.85 26.41
N ASN A 913 -13.12 -22.91 27.26
CA ASN A 913 -13.58 -23.24 28.60
C ASN A 913 -14.98 -22.69 28.88
N GLY A 914 -15.81 -23.48 29.57
CA GLY A 914 -17.18 -23.10 29.92
C GLY A 914 -17.98 -22.60 28.70
N ILE A 915 -18.56 -21.40 28.80
CA ILE A 915 -19.38 -20.79 27.74
C ILE A 915 -18.58 -20.38 26.50
N GLY A 916 -17.25 -20.38 26.56
CA GLY A 916 -16.39 -20.09 25.40
C GLY A 916 -16.54 -21.07 24.22
N ILE A 917 -17.32 -22.15 24.38
CA ILE A 917 -17.62 -23.10 23.30
C ILE A 917 -18.59 -22.53 22.24
N THR A 918 -19.35 -21.47 22.55
CA THR A 918 -20.37 -20.89 21.67
C THR A 918 -19.94 -20.61 20.22
N PRO A 919 -18.80 -19.94 19.93
CA PRO A 919 -18.35 -19.75 18.54
C PRO A 919 -18.04 -21.07 17.84
N PHE A 920 -17.57 -22.08 18.58
CA PHE A 920 -17.24 -23.38 18.01
C PHE A 920 -18.48 -24.23 17.73
N VAL A 921 -19.58 -24.07 18.47
CA VAL A 921 -20.84 -24.74 18.11
C VAL A 921 -21.34 -24.26 16.75
N SER A 922 -21.34 -22.95 16.49
CA SER A 922 -21.69 -22.43 15.14
C SER A 922 -20.76 -22.94 14.05
N TYR A 923 -19.47 -23.12 14.36
CA TYR A 923 -18.53 -23.76 13.45
C TYR A 923 -18.85 -25.23 13.18
N LEU A 924 -19.20 -26.00 14.22
CA LEU A 924 -19.62 -27.40 14.06
C LEU A 924 -20.93 -27.50 13.24
N GLU A 925 -21.89 -26.58 13.42
CA GLU A 925 -23.08 -26.50 12.56
C GLU A 925 -22.70 -26.31 11.10
N ALA A 926 -21.75 -25.40 10.82
CA ALA A 926 -21.27 -25.13 9.48
C ALA A 926 -20.70 -26.38 8.81
N LEU A 927 -19.83 -27.11 9.52
CA LEU A 927 -19.24 -28.36 9.02
C LEU A 927 -20.29 -29.44 8.82
N ALA A 928 -21.21 -29.62 9.78
CA ALA A 928 -22.26 -30.63 9.70
C ALA A 928 -23.29 -30.35 8.59
N ALA A 929 -23.41 -29.09 8.14
CA ALA A 929 -24.28 -28.68 7.04
C ALA A 929 -23.63 -28.85 5.66
N GLN A 930 -22.32 -28.61 5.54
CA GLN A 930 -21.62 -28.69 4.25
C GLN A 930 -21.45 -30.13 3.72
N GLN A 931 -21.60 -31.16 4.58
CA GLN A 931 -21.39 -32.59 4.24
C GLN A 931 -20.02 -32.93 3.60
N ALA A 932 -19.13 -31.95 3.48
CA ALA A 932 -17.82 -32.07 2.88
C ALA A 932 -16.77 -32.35 3.96
N ALA A 933 -15.92 -33.35 3.72
CA ALA A 933 -14.75 -33.61 4.54
C ALA A 933 -13.70 -32.52 4.26
N ARG A 934 -13.54 -31.57 5.20
CA ARG A 934 -12.31 -30.77 5.28
C ARG A 934 -11.13 -31.74 5.27
N ALA A 935 -10.08 -31.43 4.50
CA ALA A 935 -8.91 -32.32 4.40
C ALA A 935 -8.09 -32.37 5.71
N GLY A 936 -7.99 -31.24 6.43
CA GLY A 936 -7.35 -31.19 7.74
C GLY A 936 -8.28 -31.60 8.89
N GLU A 937 -7.75 -32.29 9.90
CA GLU A 937 -8.49 -32.69 11.10
C GLU A 937 -8.92 -31.49 11.96
N VAL A 938 -9.99 -31.69 12.74
CA VAL A 938 -10.48 -30.71 13.72
C VAL A 938 -10.41 -31.32 15.11
N LEU A 939 -9.64 -30.72 16.01
CA LEU A 939 -9.57 -31.09 17.42
C LEU A 939 -10.26 -30.04 18.28
N LEU A 940 -11.34 -30.42 18.95
CA LEU A 940 -12.02 -29.58 19.95
C LEU A 940 -11.58 -29.98 21.36
N LEU A 941 -10.86 -29.08 22.02
CA LEU A 941 -10.50 -29.15 23.45
C LEU A 941 -11.49 -28.31 24.26
N HIS A 942 -12.24 -28.91 25.17
CA HIS A 942 -13.20 -28.18 25.99
C HIS A 942 -13.08 -28.49 27.49
N GLY A 943 -12.83 -27.45 28.28
CA GLY A 943 -12.69 -27.55 29.74
C GLY A 943 -13.93 -27.06 30.48
N CYS A 944 -14.50 -27.89 31.35
CA CYS A 944 -15.66 -27.59 32.19
C CYS A 944 -15.46 -28.08 33.65
N ARG A 945 -16.44 -27.80 34.53
CA ARG A 945 -16.43 -28.31 35.91
C ARG A 945 -16.91 -29.77 35.95
N GLY A 946 -18.06 -30.06 35.35
CA GLY A 946 -18.65 -31.39 35.18
C GLY A 946 -19.77 -31.31 34.13
N ARG A 947 -20.50 -32.40 33.86
CA ARG A 947 -21.57 -32.41 32.83
C ARG A 947 -22.67 -31.37 33.08
N ALA A 948 -23.06 -31.17 34.34
CA ALA A 948 -24.09 -30.18 34.71
C ALA A 948 -23.72 -28.72 34.35
N ASP A 949 -22.42 -28.44 34.19
CA ASP A 949 -21.85 -27.12 33.92
C ASP A 949 -21.28 -26.99 32.50
N HIS A 950 -21.52 -27.99 31.63
CA HIS A 950 -20.98 -28.10 30.27
C HIS A 950 -21.97 -27.51 29.25
N PRO A 951 -21.75 -26.28 28.75
CA PRO A 951 -22.73 -25.63 27.89
C PRO A 951 -22.81 -26.27 26.52
N LEU A 952 -24.04 -26.48 26.05
CA LEU A 952 -24.34 -27.03 24.73
C LEU A 952 -23.72 -28.43 24.48
N ALA A 953 -23.44 -29.20 25.55
CA ALA A 953 -22.87 -30.55 25.46
C ALA A 953 -23.71 -31.46 24.56
N ASP A 954 -25.03 -31.48 24.77
CA ASP A 954 -25.95 -32.31 24.00
C ASP A 954 -25.95 -31.91 22.52
N ARG A 955 -25.82 -30.62 22.21
CA ARG A 955 -25.74 -30.16 20.83
C ARG A 955 -24.44 -30.59 20.17
N ALA A 956 -23.32 -30.48 20.87
CA ALA A 956 -22.03 -30.99 20.39
C ALA A 956 -22.06 -32.52 20.19
N ASP A 957 -22.74 -33.26 21.08
CA ASP A 957 -22.94 -34.72 20.98
C ASP A 957 -23.76 -35.09 19.73
N VAL A 958 -24.77 -34.29 19.38
CA VAL A 958 -25.58 -34.49 18.15
C VAL A 958 -24.81 -34.12 16.88
N LEU A 959 -23.97 -33.09 16.91
CA LEU A 959 -23.23 -32.65 15.73
C LEU A 959 -22.02 -33.54 15.41
N ALA A 960 -21.33 -34.06 16.42
CA ALA A 960 -20.06 -34.74 16.24
C ALA A 960 -20.11 -35.94 15.25
N PRO A 961 -21.10 -36.85 15.29
CA PRO A 961 -21.18 -37.97 14.34
C PRO A 961 -21.37 -37.54 12.87
N ARG A 962 -21.76 -36.29 12.62
CA ARG A 962 -22.01 -35.74 11.28
C ARG A 962 -20.78 -35.06 10.66
N ILE A 963 -19.67 -34.98 11.40
CA ILE A 963 -18.47 -34.22 10.99
C ILE A 963 -17.29 -35.20 10.88
N PRO A 964 -16.95 -35.66 9.67
CA PRO A 964 -15.76 -36.47 9.44
C PRO A 964 -14.49 -35.74 9.89
N GLY A 965 -13.60 -36.45 10.61
CA GLY A 965 -12.32 -35.88 11.06
C GLY A 965 -12.40 -34.97 12.30
N LEU A 966 -13.56 -34.87 12.96
CA LEU A 966 -13.67 -34.22 14.26
C LEU A 966 -13.24 -35.16 15.39
N ARG A 967 -12.22 -34.75 16.16
CA ARG A 967 -11.84 -35.35 17.44
C ARG A 967 -12.20 -34.38 18.57
N ARG A 968 -12.74 -34.92 19.66
CA ARG A 968 -13.12 -34.15 20.85
C ARG A 968 -12.33 -34.63 22.07
N ILE A 969 -11.90 -33.70 22.91
CA ILE A 969 -11.31 -33.97 24.22
C ILE A 969 -11.98 -33.04 25.22
N THR A 970 -12.71 -33.64 26.16
CA THR A 970 -13.43 -32.95 27.22
C THR A 970 -12.69 -33.13 28.53
N ALA A 971 -12.33 -32.02 29.19
CA ALA A 971 -11.70 -32.03 30.50
C ALA A 971 -12.66 -31.57 31.59
N TYR A 972 -12.92 -32.41 32.59
CA TYR A 972 -13.72 -32.05 33.76
C TYR A 972 -12.83 -31.87 34.98
N SER A 973 -12.88 -30.67 35.55
CA SER A 973 -12.09 -30.30 36.73
C SER A 973 -12.71 -30.75 38.06
N ARG A 974 -14.00 -31.09 38.07
CA ARG A 974 -14.79 -31.56 39.22
C ARG A 974 -15.90 -32.54 38.77
N PRO A 975 -15.57 -33.67 38.09
CA PRO A 975 -16.57 -34.62 37.63
C PRO A 975 -17.23 -35.32 38.82
N ASP A 976 -18.55 -35.46 38.77
CA ASP A 976 -19.31 -36.19 39.78
C ASP A 976 -19.23 -37.72 39.60
N GLY A 977 -19.96 -38.47 40.43
CA GLY A 977 -19.99 -39.94 40.35
C GLY A 977 -20.59 -40.46 39.04
N GLU A 978 -21.57 -39.76 38.47
CA GLU A 978 -22.23 -40.13 37.22
C GLU A 978 -21.32 -39.84 36.02
N ASP A 979 -20.64 -38.69 36.01
CA ASP A 979 -19.65 -38.31 35.01
C ASP A 979 -18.58 -39.39 34.83
N ARG A 980 -18.10 -39.95 35.95
CA ARG A 980 -17.09 -41.02 35.97
C ARG A 980 -17.66 -42.35 35.50
N ALA A 981 -18.86 -42.71 35.98
CA ALA A 981 -19.49 -43.99 35.63
C ALA A 981 -19.89 -44.05 34.14
N ALA A 982 -20.35 -42.93 33.57
CA ALA A 982 -20.77 -42.83 32.19
C ALA A 982 -19.63 -42.42 31.23
N GLY A 983 -18.39 -42.25 31.70
CA GLY A 983 -17.24 -41.89 30.88
C GLY A 983 -17.44 -40.58 30.11
N ARG A 984 -18.07 -39.57 30.73
CA ARG A 984 -18.51 -38.33 30.06
C ARG A 984 -17.38 -37.32 29.76
N PHE A 985 -16.14 -37.65 30.12
CA PHE A 985 -14.97 -36.80 29.93
C PHE A 985 -13.71 -37.65 29.69
N ASP A 986 -12.73 -37.06 29.03
CA ASP A 986 -11.49 -37.71 28.62
C ASP A 986 -10.34 -37.42 29.62
N VAL A 987 -10.32 -36.22 30.20
CA VAL A 987 -9.24 -35.75 31.09
C VAL A 987 -9.80 -35.25 32.42
N HIS A 988 -9.30 -35.80 33.54
CA HIS A 988 -9.61 -35.29 34.87
C HIS A 988 -8.69 -34.10 35.21
N GLY A 989 -9.26 -32.91 35.37
CA GLY A 989 -8.51 -31.68 35.66
C GLY A 989 -8.88 -30.52 34.76
N ARG A 990 -8.05 -29.48 34.76
CA ARG A 990 -8.14 -28.37 33.79
C ARG A 990 -7.36 -28.74 32.52
N LEU A 991 -7.75 -28.17 31.38
CA LEU A 991 -6.97 -28.28 30.16
C LEU A 991 -5.58 -27.66 30.38
N ASP A 992 -4.55 -28.40 29.97
CA ASP A 992 -3.16 -27.98 29.98
C ASP A 992 -2.46 -28.60 28.76
N ILE A 993 -1.80 -27.76 27.96
CA ILE A 993 -1.20 -28.20 26.68
C ILE A 993 -0.05 -29.18 26.94
N ASP A 994 0.76 -28.95 27.96
CA ASP A 994 1.91 -29.80 28.27
C ASP A 994 1.46 -31.16 28.80
N ALA A 995 0.40 -31.19 29.63
CA ALA A 995 -0.21 -32.42 30.10
C ALA A 995 -0.87 -33.24 28.98
N LEU A 996 -1.56 -32.57 28.04
CA LEU A 996 -2.17 -33.24 26.88
C LEU A 996 -1.11 -33.86 25.96
N ARG A 997 0.05 -33.21 25.78
CA ARG A 997 1.19 -33.79 25.07
C ARG A 997 1.77 -34.99 25.81
N ALA A 998 2.02 -34.86 27.11
CA ALA A 998 2.53 -35.97 27.92
C ALA A 998 1.60 -37.20 27.92
N ALA A 999 0.29 -36.98 27.76
CA ALA A 999 -0.72 -38.02 27.63
C ALA A 999 -0.89 -38.58 26.20
N GLY A 1000 -0.11 -38.11 25.21
CA GLY A 1000 -0.21 -38.52 23.81
C GLY A 1000 -1.47 -38.02 23.09
N ALA A 1001 -2.19 -37.05 23.67
CA ALA A 1001 -3.38 -36.47 23.07
C ALA A 1001 -3.08 -35.43 21.99
N LEU A 1002 -1.91 -34.78 22.09
CA LEU A 1002 -1.32 -33.89 21.09
C LEU A 1002 0.04 -34.47 20.64
N PRO A 1003 0.47 -34.25 19.39
CA PRO A 1003 1.79 -34.71 18.94
C PRO A 1003 2.92 -33.97 19.67
N ASP A 1004 4.12 -34.58 19.68
CA ASP A 1004 5.29 -34.01 20.34
C ASP A 1004 5.64 -32.62 19.81
N ALA A 1005 5.48 -32.38 18.51
CA ALA A 1005 5.66 -31.09 17.87
C ALA A 1005 4.47 -30.77 16.93
N PRO A 1006 4.11 -29.49 16.75
CA PRO A 1006 3.02 -29.07 15.88
C PRO A 1006 3.47 -28.97 14.41
N ASP A 1007 4.08 -30.04 13.88
CA ASP A 1007 4.76 -30.03 12.57
C ASP A 1007 3.79 -29.79 11.39
N ASP A 1008 2.54 -30.26 11.50
CA ASP A 1008 1.48 -29.99 10.51
C ASP A 1008 0.91 -28.56 10.57
N ARG A 1009 1.47 -27.72 11.45
CA ARG A 1009 1.13 -26.31 11.64
C ARG A 1009 -0.38 -26.06 11.79
N PRO A 1010 -1.01 -26.56 12.88
CA PRO A 1010 -2.41 -26.29 13.14
C PRO A 1010 -2.69 -24.78 13.28
N LEU A 1011 -3.94 -24.39 13.02
CA LEU A 1011 -4.47 -23.08 13.42
C LEU A 1011 -5.21 -23.25 14.75
N ALA A 1012 -4.84 -22.46 15.76
CA ALA A 1012 -5.47 -22.53 17.07
C ALA A 1012 -6.44 -21.37 17.28
N TYR A 1013 -7.67 -21.68 17.71
CA TYR A 1013 -8.70 -20.70 18.04
C TYR A 1013 -9.08 -20.89 19.50
N ILE A 1014 -8.97 -19.85 20.31
CA ILE A 1014 -9.17 -19.91 21.76
C ILE A 1014 -10.28 -18.93 22.16
N CYS A 1015 -11.27 -19.42 22.88
CA CYS A 1015 -12.34 -18.61 23.43
C CYS A 1015 -12.62 -19.01 24.89
N GLY A 1016 -12.69 -18.04 25.79
CA GLY A 1016 -12.88 -18.32 27.21
C GLY A 1016 -12.55 -17.15 28.13
N SER A 1017 -12.35 -17.43 29.40
CA SER A 1017 -11.91 -16.41 30.38
C SER A 1017 -10.50 -15.88 30.07
N ARG A 1018 -10.21 -14.62 30.41
CA ARG A 1018 -8.90 -13.97 30.15
C ARG A 1018 -7.70 -14.79 30.64
N ALA A 1019 -7.75 -15.30 31.88
CA ALA A 1019 -6.66 -16.11 32.43
C ALA A 1019 -6.45 -17.40 31.62
N PHE A 1020 -7.55 -18.09 31.29
CA PHE A 1020 -7.49 -19.30 30.45
C PHE A 1020 -6.90 -19.04 29.07
N ILE A 1021 -7.30 -17.96 28.39
CA ILE A 1021 -6.76 -17.60 27.09
C ILE A 1021 -5.24 -17.36 27.18
N ALA A 1022 -4.79 -16.64 28.20
CA ALA A 1022 -3.36 -16.38 28.41
C ALA A 1022 -2.58 -17.69 28.66
N ASP A 1023 -3.08 -18.55 29.54
CA ASP A 1023 -2.43 -19.84 29.87
C ASP A 1023 -2.33 -20.75 28.64
N MET A 1024 -3.43 -20.88 27.89
CA MET A 1024 -3.45 -21.70 26.66
C MET A 1024 -2.54 -21.12 25.58
N ARG A 1025 -2.55 -19.79 25.37
CA ARG A 1025 -1.67 -19.14 24.39
C ARG A 1025 -0.20 -19.40 24.69
N GLU A 1026 0.22 -19.20 25.94
CA GLU A 1026 1.62 -19.44 26.31
C GLU A 1026 1.97 -20.93 26.28
N GLY A 1027 1.02 -21.82 26.61
CA GLY A 1027 1.18 -23.27 26.43
C GLY A 1027 1.43 -23.67 24.97
N LEU A 1028 0.64 -23.15 24.02
CA LEU A 1028 0.83 -23.40 22.59
C LEU A 1028 2.14 -22.82 22.05
N VAL A 1029 2.55 -21.64 22.53
CA VAL A 1029 3.85 -21.04 22.15
C VAL A 1029 5.00 -21.91 22.66
N ARG A 1030 4.94 -22.42 23.90
CA ARG A 1030 5.92 -23.39 24.42
C ARG A 1030 5.92 -24.70 23.65
N TRP A 1031 4.77 -25.13 23.14
CA TRP A 1031 4.66 -26.28 22.24
C TRP A 1031 5.32 -26.03 20.86
N GLY A 1032 5.59 -24.77 20.51
CA GLY A 1032 6.26 -24.39 19.26
C GLY A 1032 5.34 -23.74 18.22
N MET A 1033 4.08 -23.45 18.57
CA MET A 1033 3.18 -22.74 17.66
C MET A 1033 3.57 -21.26 17.52
N PRO A 1034 3.65 -20.73 16.29
CA PRO A 1034 3.84 -19.30 16.08
C PRO A 1034 2.66 -18.49 16.61
N ARG A 1035 2.92 -17.34 17.26
CA ARG A 1035 1.87 -16.48 17.83
C ARG A 1035 0.82 -16.04 16.80
N PHE A 1036 1.21 -15.84 15.54
CA PHE A 1036 0.29 -15.44 14.46
C PHE A 1036 -0.64 -16.57 13.97
N ASP A 1037 -0.38 -17.82 14.34
CA ASP A 1037 -1.26 -18.97 14.09
C ASP A 1037 -2.24 -19.22 15.26
N ILE A 1038 -2.21 -18.37 16.30
CA ILE A 1038 -3.08 -18.44 17.47
C ILE A 1038 -4.05 -17.24 17.45
N PHE A 1039 -5.33 -17.56 17.44
CA PHE A 1039 -6.45 -16.64 17.34
C PHE A 1039 -7.21 -16.67 18.65
N THR A 1040 -7.54 -15.51 19.19
CA THR A 1040 -8.22 -15.40 20.48
C THR A 1040 -9.38 -14.43 20.35
N GLU A 1041 -10.52 -14.77 20.94
CA GLU A 1041 -11.66 -13.87 21.06
C GLU A 1041 -11.94 -13.56 22.53
N ALA A 1042 -12.14 -12.28 22.83
CA ALA A 1042 -12.51 -11.81 24.16
C ALA A 1042 -13.57 -10.72 23.96
N PHE A 1043 -14.84 -11.06 24.16
CA PHE A 1043 -15.96 -10.15 23.95
C PHE A 1043 -15.84 -8.91 24.86
N TYR A 1044 -15.38 -7.79 24.30
CA TYR A 1044 -15.23 -6.51 25.00
C TYR A 1044 -16.16 -5.46 24.40
N VAL A 1045 -16.52 -4.48 25.22
CA VAL A 1045 -17.16 -3.24 24.78
C VAL A 1045 -16.07 -2.15 24.81
N PRO A 1046 -15.86 -1.37 23.74
CA PRO A 1046 -14.92 -0.25 23.77
C PRO A 1046 -15.25 0.72 24.90
N ALA A 1047 -14.23 1.25 25.58
CA ALA A 1047 -14.44 2.28 26.59
C ALA A 1047 -14.76 3.62 25.90
N GLU A 1048 -15.87 4.25 26.26
CA GLU A 1048 -16.22 5.60 25.79
C GLU A 1048 -15.38 6.66 26.51
N VAL A 1049 -15.10 7.79 25.83
CA VAL A 1049 -14.41 8.95 26.42
C VAL A 1049 -15.46 9.85 27.10
N PRO A 1050 -15.43 10.02 28.43
CA PRO A 1050 -16.29 10.98 29.12
C PRO A 1050 -16.06 12.41 28.62
N PRO A 1051 -17.12 13.21 28.41
CA PRO A 1051 -17.00 14.60 27.96
C PRO A 1051 -16.35 15.53 28.99
N GLU A 1052 -16.39 15.18 30.28
CA GLU A 1052 -15.83 15.98 31.40
C GLU A 1052 -14.58 15.31 32.01
N LEU A 1053 -13.61 14.95 31.17
CA LEU A 1053 -12.39 14.30 31.66
C LEU A 1053 -11.50 15.30 32.40
N GLU A 1054 -11.24 15.07 33.68
CA GLU A 1054 -10.28 15.88 34.45
C GLU A 1054 -8.82 15.61 34.01
N PRO A 1055 -7.88 16.54 34.23
CA PRO A 1055 -6.46 16.31 34.01
C PRO A 1055 -5.96 15.02 34.67
N ARG A 1056 -5.11 14.28 33.96
CA ARG A 1056 -4.55 12.98 34.40
C ARG A 1056 -3.04 13.02 34.48
N ARG A 1057 -2.48 12.26 35.41
CA ARG A 1057 -1.04 12.02 35.49
C ARG A 1057 -0.67 10.76 34.71
N ILE A 1058 0.33 10.87 33.85
CA ILE A 1058 0.89 9.75 33.11
C ILE A 1058 2.32 9.49 33.59
N THR A 1059 2.61 8.27 33.98
CA THR A 1059 3.93 7.82 34.44
C THR A 1059 4.54 6.84 33.44
N VAL A 1060 5.81 7.04 33.10
CA VAL A 1060 6.56 6.14 32.21
C VAL A 1060 7.31 5.14 33.09
N ALA A 1061 6.88 3.88 33.02
CA ALA A 1061 7.41 2.78 33.82
C ALA A 1061 8.91 2.61 33.55
N GLY A 1062 9.69 2.48 34.63
CA GLY A 1062 11.14 2.24 34.56
C GLY A 1062 12.00 3.45 34.20
N SER A 1063 11.43 4.61 33.81
CA SER A 1063 12.22 5.82 33.51
C SER A 1063 12.19 6.87 34.63
N GLY A 1064 11.25 6.77 35.57
CA GLY A 1064 11.03 7.77 36.63
C GLY A 1064 10.40 9.09 36.12
N GLN A 1065 10.06 9.17 34.83
CA GLN A 1065 9.44 10.36 34.23
C GLN A 1065 7.92 10.32 34.36
N SER A 1066 7.30 11.48 34.60
CA SER A 1066 5.84 11.63 34.56
C SER A 1066 5.45 12.99 33.97
N PHE A 1067 4.30 13.06 33.32
CA PHE A 1067 3.76 14.28 32.73
C PHE A 1067 2.26 14.40 32.97
N ALA A 1068 1.76 15.63 32.92
CA ALA A 1068 0.33 15.92 33.01
C ALA A 1068 -0.30 15.90 31.62
N TRP A 1069 -1.44 15.23 31.50
CA TRP A 1069 -2.35 15.34 30.37
C TRP A 1069 -3.53 16.20 30.76
N THR A 1070 -3.98 17.08 29.86
CA THR A 1070 -5.18 17.93 30.04
C THR A 1070 -6.13 17.73 28.86
N PRO A 1071 -7.43 18.03 28.99
CA PRO A 1071 -8.41 17.87 27.91
C PRO A 1071 -8.04 18.61 26.61
N GLY A 1072 -7.38 19.76 26.71
CA GLY A 1072 -6.87 20.50 25.54
C GLY A 1072 -5.52 20.02 25.02
N GLY A 1073 -4.87 19.08 25.71
CA GLY A 1073 -3.51 18.59 25.42
C GLY A 1073 -3.41 17.59 24.28
N GLY A 1074 -4.52 17.24 23.62
CA GLY A 1074 -4.55 16.29 22.52
C GLY A 1074 -4.37 14.84 22.96
N SER A 1075 -3.62 14.04 22.21
CA SER A 1075 -3.34 12.64 22.55
C SER A 1075 -2.32 12.51 23.70
N ILE A 1076 -2.19 11.31 24.28
CA ILE A 1076 -1.12 10.99 25.24
C ILE A 1076 0.27 11.32 24.67
N LEU A 1077 0.48 11.05 23.37
CA LEU A 1077 1.74 11.39 22.69
C LEU A 1077 1.96 12.90 22.63
N ASP A 1078 0.94 13.69 22.32
CA ASP A 1078 1.07 15.14 22.21
C ASP A 1078 1.44 15.76 23.57
N ALA A 1079 0.79 15.31 24.64
CA ALA A 1079 1.12 15.73 26.00
C ALA A 1079 2.54 15.31 26.42
N ALA A 1080 2.99 14.10 26.05
CA ALA A 1080 4.36 13.65 26.32
C ALA A 1080 5.39 14.54 25.61
N LEU A 1081 5.18 14.81 24.32
CA LEU A 1081 6.08 15.63 23.52
C LEU A 1081 6.12 17.08 24.01
N ALA A 1082 4.98 17.65 24.41
CA ALA A 1082 4.90 18.98 25.00
C ALA A 1082 5.69 19.07 26.33
N ALA A 1083 5.73 17.98 27.10
CA ALA A 1083 6.52 17.85 28.33
C ALA A 1083 8.00 17.50 28.08
N GLY A 1084 8.46 17.42 26.82
CA GLY A 1084 9.82 17.02 26.47
C GLY A 1084 10.13 15.53 26.65
N ILE A 1085 9.10 14.69 26.83
CA ILE A 1085 9.23 13.24 26.96
C ILE A 1085 9.05 12.58 25.60
N ALA A 1086 10.11 11.93 25.12
CA ALA A 1086 10.08 11.23 23.85
C ALA A 1086 9.38 9.88 23.98
N LEU A 1087 8.20 9.74 23.37
CA LEU A 1087 7.56 8.46 23.13
C LEU A 1087 7.76 8.03 21.67
N ARG A 1088 7.83 6.72 21.43
CA ARG A 1088 7.92 6.16 20.07
C ARG A 1088 6.69 6.61 19.26
N SER A 1089 6.90 7.07 18.02
CA SER A 1089 5.80 7.49 17.15
C SER A 1089 6.19 7.42 15.67
N GLY A 1090 5.19 7.42 14.79
CA GLY A 1090 5.39 7.34 13.33
C GLY A 1090 4.32 8.12 12.58
N CYS A 1091 3.29 7.43 12.07
CA CYS A 1091 2.24 8.05 11.26
C CYS A 1091 1.33 9.03 12.01
N ARG A 1092 1.32 8.97 13.36
CA ARG A 1092 0.46 9.76 14.28
C ARG A 1092 -1.05 9.62 14.09
N VAL A 1093 -1.50 8.71 13.22
CA VAL A 1093 -2.92 8.37 12.99
C VAL A 1093 -3.26 6.94 13.42
N GLY A 1094 -2.46 6.36 14.32
CA GLY A 1094 -2.66 5.00 14.86
C GLY A 1094 -2.24 3.85 13.94
N GLN A 1095 -2.28 4.02 12.62
CA GLN A 1095 -2.13 2.91 11.66
C GLN A 1095 -0.78 2.18 11.68
N CYS A 1096 0.33 2.89 11.93
CA CYS A 1096 1.65 2.25 11.95
C CYS A 1096 1.93 1.50 13.26
N GLU A 1097 1.17 1.80 14.32
CA GLU A 1097 1.35 1.23 15.67
C GLU A 1097 2.76 1.47 16.26
N SER A 1098 3.52 2.41 15.73
CA SER A 1098 4.81 2.82 16.34
C SER A 1098 4.60 3.50 17.68
N CYS A 1099 3.42 4.05 17.93
CA CYS A 1099 3.03 4.69 19.18
C CYS A 1099 2.41 3.71 20.18
N ALA A 1100 2.41 2.41 19.88
CA ALA A 1100 1.91 1.38 20.79
C ALA A 1100 2.83 1.28 22.02
N VAL A 1101 2.23 1.42 23.20
CA VAL A 1101 2.86 1.24 24.51
C VAL A 1101 2.00 0.27 25.33
N ALA A 1102 2.63 -0.52 26.20
CA ALA A 1102 1.89 -1.38 27.11
C ALA A 1102 1.39 -0.56 28.30
N VAL A 1103 0.15 -0.77 28.72
CA VAL A 1103 -0.40 -0.17 29.94
C VAL A 1103 -0.17 -1.11 31.10
N VAL A 1104 0.62 -0.64 32.07
CA VAL A 1104 0.94 -1.37 33.30
C VAL A 1104 -0.21 -1.20 34.31
N GLU A 1105 -0.73 0.01 34.43
CA GLU A 1105 -1.80 0.37 35.37
C GLU A 1105 -2.62 1.52 34.81
N GLY A 1106 -3.91 1.57 35.17
CA GLY A 1106 -4.84 2.61 34.75
C GLY A 1106 -5.68 2.23 33.53
N ARG A 1107 -6.56 3.15 33.13
CA ARG A 1107 -7.49 3.01 32.00
C ARG A 1107 -7.29 4.13 31.00
N PHE A 1108 -7.54 3.82 29.73
CA PHE A 1108 -7.44 4.74 28.61
C PHE A 1108 -8.56 4.43 27.61
N ALA A 1109 -8.82 5.36 26.70
CA ALA A 1109 -9.70 5.17 25.56
C ALA A 1109 -8.99 5.65 24.30
N HIS A 1110 -9.22 4.96 23.18
CA HIS A 1110 -8.74 5.40 21.88
C HIS A 1110 -9.72 6.38 21.24
N LEU A 1111 -9.20 7.42 20.60
CA LEU A 1111 -9.97 8.45 19.89
C LEU A 1111 -10.50 7.96 18.54
N VAL A 1112 -9.94 6.86 18.04
CA VAL A 1112 -10.39 6.17 16.84
C VAL A 1112 -10.64 4.71 17.19
N PRO A 1113 -11.50 4.00 16.45
CA PRO A 1113 -11.63 2.56 16.59
C PRO A 1113 -10.26 1.90 16.38
N VAL A 1114 -9.77 1.18 17.40
CA VAL A 1114 -8.50 0.44 17.34
C VAL A 1114 -8.78 -1.00 17.71
N GLU A 1115 -8.46 -1.93 16.81
CA GLU A 1115 -8.34 -3.34 17.14
C GLU A 1115 -6.90 -3.63 17.56
N GLY A 1116 -6.69 -4.03 18.83
CA GLY A 1116 -5.35 -4.29 19.37
C GLY A 1116 -5.38 -5.25 20.57
N GLU A 1117 -4.20 -5.70 21.02
CA GLU A 1117 -4.11 -6.53 22.23
C GLU A 1117 -4.64 -5.76 23.45
N PRO A 1118 -5.50 -6.37 24.30
CA PRO A 1118 -5.97 -5.73 25.53
C PRO A 1118 -4.81 -5.23 26.39
N GLY A 1119 -4.85 -3.95 26.76
CA GLY A 1119 -3.77 -3.28 27.50
C GLY A 1119 -2.71 -2.63 26.63
N THR A 1120 -2.82 -2.67 25.29
CA THR A 1120 -1.96 -1.87 24.39
C THR A 1120 -2.60 -0.52 24.08
N CYS A 1121 -1.93 0.56 24.45
CA CYS A 1121 -2.35 1.93 24.19
C CYS A 1121 -1.62 2.47 22.96
N LEU A 1122 -2.36 2.95 21.95
CA LEU A 1122 -1.76 3.70 20.84
C LEU A 1122 -1.66 5.15 21.27
N ALA A 1123 -0.54 5.55 21.88
CA ALA A 1123 -0.40 6.85 22.55
C ALA A 1123 -0.74 8.05 21.65
N CYS A 1124 -0.57 7.91 20.33
CA CYS A 1124 -0.89 8.94 19.34
C CYS A 1124 -2.38 9.09 19.01
N GLN A 1125 -3.23 8.18 19.49
CA GLN A 1125 -4.66 8.12 19.23
C GLN A 1125 -5.41 7.69 20.50
N ALA A 1126 -4.88 8.02 21.68
CA ALA A 1126 -5.46 7.63 22.95
C ALA A 1126 -5.42 8.79 23.96
N VAL A 1127 -6.38 8.76 24.88
CA VAL A 1127 -6.51 9.66 26.03
C VAL A 1127 -6.62 8.86 27.34
N PRO A 1128 -6.08 9.35 28.45
CA PRO A 1128 -6.12 8.65 29.74
C PRO A 1128 -7.49 8.84 30.43
N LEU A 1129 -8.18 7.75 30.77
CA LEU A 1129 -9.44 7.82 31.54
C LEU A 1129 -9.18 7.97 33.03
N THR A 1130 -8.10 7.37 33.52
CA THR A 1130 -7.56 7.52 34.88
C THR A 1130 -6.09 7.93 34.82
N ASP A 1131 -5.46 8.16 35.96
CA ASP A 1131 -4.00 8.15 36.01
C ASP A 1131 -3.48 6.84 35.41
N LEU A 1132 -2.41 6.95 34.63
CA LEU A 1132 -1.97 5.90 33.70
C LEU A 1132 -0.47 5.65 33.86
N THR A 1133 -0.08 4.39 33.99
CA THR A 1133 1.32 3.97 33.94
C THR A 1133 1.56 3.20 32.65
N ILE A 1134 2.45 3.71 31.79
CA ILE A 1134 2.78 3.12 30.49
C ILE A 1134 4.21 2.59 30.45
N ALA A 1135 4.42 1.44 29.81
CA ALA A 1135 5.72 0.87 29.50
C ALA A 1135 5.99 1.06 27.98
N PRO A 1136 6.96 1.93 27.61
CA PRO A 1136 7.11 2.43 26.25
C PRO A 1136 7.70 1.45 25.25
#